data_AF-B7FYD3-F1
#
_entry.id   AF-B7FYD3-F1
#
_cell.length_a   1.000
_cell.length_b   1.000
_cell.length_c   1.000
_cell.angle_alpha   90.00
_cell.angle_beta   90.00
_cell.angle_gamma   90.00
#
_symmetry.space_group_name_H-M   'P 1'
#
loop_
_entity.id
_entity.type
_entity.pdbx_description
1 polymer ?
#
loop_
_entity_poly.entity_id
_entity_poly.type
_entity_poly.pdbx_seq_one_letter_code
_entity_poly.pdbx_strand_id
1 'polypeptide(L)'
;MTLAGKSGINPPGPDGAPTPPPSKIGQHLLTLLRLLEKNGFSHDSQMDEIVSCFQRLIASTSRRGLLQGNVELAAKVLADSSFGDSNTSQTSIGSRSIRGRRSTQSQKRSGRIENSDLRIHVENDNGANNGNGMALDIHLTLSAILRVLNSNKFDDSVSGTYVTPAILIALAANFMTATCEFVQTQAVAADPSCTIAEYELVANSGKPILVALDETVASLLQRLERSTGMLHLSSSQGDIAHALTCSLRAEASLVGLFGTKLSRSTAIVTRLAQTGWTALSVSHKDVLRAAAALLASLPFAGGLDRATPSIRWSYTMADFVALLSRTFESIAPIGKYEKSNIRGVNGSVAIPEEIKEWIDSIWAADDENHRLDSFLHLVKGLIFVVTDLLSPHTLEKTGGDGLLAASVDLPSLLSAAENLLSFPVSAESAYFTTKKRLRRESIENGCLSPSVLVYGAANQVKILGHELLDHLQTDLGSSVLLPYAKRIAQITYGSLLTASSGALKNVLEPVNSAFGDNKRRRWLQSSILTRTASVKSFLKYVLTFGCEAKVKQSQLAGISCSRDVSYTERSILVTVGYLVEQLNMGDASDPDNWGSLTEKNDLVAMCARCLSRCLVAGGDYLTVETRLLVDSVIVACLSAATATPKLPIAQSSHVKVSFLDLAIDAASVPWPNGARSSIVHDLNAVAYMMLRDSDETVSSRAYLVLRICDSFGTPRAPAIAVVRRSEQPIQSDTSTASRMKESFEDARVNIQEQEKVSRKRVDSPSQSIQGHQKKTKEGRLLKASSQPIARSPDVVIALDMNEKVKEKLETDGSEERSSSKVKSGLESVKISIVHPNDDEEDIDFPIIVDCGPDKEDT
;
A
#
# COMPACT_ATOMS: atom_id res chain seq x y z
N MET A 1 -4.53 28.45 3.66
CA MET A 1 -3.79 28.40 4.94
C MET A 1 -3.54 26.94 5.29
N THR A 2 -2.31 26.45 5.12
CA THR A 2 -1.93 25.07 5.45
C THR A 2 -1.44 25.01 6.89
N LEU A 3 -2.30 24.58 7.82
CA LEU A 3 -1.92 24.28 9.20
C LEU A 3 -1.22 22.91 9.24
N ALA A 4 0.09 22.92 9.01
CA ALA A 4 0.95 21.78 9.30
C ALA A 4 1.08 21.63 10.82
N GLY A 5 0.74 20.45 11.32
CA GLY A 5 0.95 20.07 12.71
C GLY A 5 2.43 20.14 13.08
N LYS A 6 2.79 21.12 13.91
CA LYS A 6 3.97 21.04 14.76
C LYS A 6 3.52 20.67 16.17
N SER A 7 4.09 19.58 16.65
CA SER A 7 3.98 19.07 18.00
C SER A 7 4.41 20.11 19.04
N GLY A 8 3.62 20.21 20.11
CA GLY A 8 4.13 20.36 21.47
C GLY A 8 4.73 21.70 21.88
N ILE A 9 3.99 22.81 21.76
CA ILE A 9 4.19 23.99 22.63
C ILE A 9 2.81 24.56 22.94
N ASN A 10 2.45 24.65 24.24
CA ASN A 10 1.23 25.33 24.68
C ASN A 10 1.27 26.79 24.19
N PRO A 11 0.25 27.30 23.46
CA PRO A 11 0.18 28.71 23.19
C PRO A 11 -0.07 29.47 24.51
N PRO A 12 0.60 30.61 24.75
CA PRO A 12 0.28 31.48 25.86
C PRO A 12 -1.14 32.03 25.65
N GLY A 13 -2.00 31.87 26.66
CA GLY A 13 -3.38 32.33 26.60
C GLY A 13 -3.48 33.86 26.53
N PRO A 14 -4.46 34.41 25.79
CA PRO A 14 -4.73 35.85 25.84
C PRO A 14 -5.45 36.19 27.15
N ASP A 15 -4.85 37.08 27.94
CA ASP A 15 -5.49 37.72 29.07
C ASP A 15 -6.68 38.57 28.59
N GLY A 16 -7.88 38.37 29.16
CA GLY A 16 -8.89 39.44 29.19
C GLY A 16 -10.36 39.13 28.88
N ALA A 17 -10.81 37.88 28.76
CA ALA A 17 -12.25 37.56 28.75
C ALA A 17 -12.56 36.33 29.61
N PRO A 18 -13.66 36.31 30.39
CA PRO A 18 -14.04 35.15 31.18
C PRO A 18 -14.35 33.98 30.23
N THR A 19 -13.43 33.03 30.14
CA THR A 19 -13.63 31.79 29.40
C THR A 19 -14.77 31.01 30.08
N PRO A 20 -15.80 30.57 29.33
CA PRO A 20 -16.87 29.78 29.93
C PRO A 20 -16.27 28.49 30.53
N PRO A 21 -16.75 28.06 31.71
CA PRO A 21 -16.30 26.80 32.29
C PRO A 21 -16.54 25.65 31.30
N PRO A 22 -15.67 24.62 31.28
CA PRO A 22 -15.71 23.55 30.28
C PRO A 22 -17.03 22.76 30.24
N SER A 23 -17.91 22.92 31.24
CA SER A 23 -19.21 22.27 31.37
C SER A 23 -20.37 22.95 30.64
N LYS A 24 -20.13 23.96 29.77
CA LYS A 24 -21.18 24.69 29.02
C LYS A 24 -20.79 25.00 27.56
N ILE A 25 -19.83 24.27 27.00
CA ILE A 25 -19.28 24.59 25.68
C ILE A 25 -20.33 24.32 24.59
N GLY A 26 -21.12 23.25 24.72
CA GLY A 26 -22.18 22.89 23.76
C GLY A 26 -23.31 23.92 23.70
N GLN A 27 -23.78 24.40 24.85
CA GLN A 27 -24.78 25.46 24.94
C GLN A 27 -24.27 26.79 24.34
N HIS A 28 -23.02 27.14 24.62
CA HIS A 28 -22.38 28.33 24.05
C HIS A 28 -22.27 28.23 22.53
N LEU A 29 -21.76 27.10 22.02
CA LEU A 29 -21.62 26.82 20.60
C LEU A 29 -22.97 26.94 19.86
N LEU A 30 -24.03 26.32 20.39
CA LEU A 30 -25.35 26.39 19.78
C LEU A 30 -25.92 27.83 19.77
N THR A 31 -25.63 28.61 20.81
CA THR A 31 -26.03 30.02 20.89
C THR A 31 -25.31 30.85 19.83
N LEU A 32 -23.99 30.67 19.70
CA LEU A 32 -23.19 31.34 18.68
C LEU A 32 -23.65 30.99 17.27
N LEU A 33 -23.96 29.72 16.98
CA LEU A 33 -24.46 29.30 15.67
C LEU A 33 -25.81 29.94 15.33
N ARG A 34 -26.74 30.01 16.30
CA ARG A 34 -28.03 30.69 16.12
C ARG A 34 -27.86 32.20 15.88
N LEU A 35 -26.89 32.83 16.54
CA LEU A 35 -26.56 34.23 16.32
C LEU A 35 -25.95 34.45 14.93
N LEU A 36 -25.03 33.57 14.51
CA LEU A 36 -24.40 33.63 13.19
C LEU A 36 -25.44 33.50 12.07
N GLU A 37 -26.37 32.55 12.20
CA GLU A 37 -27.48 32.39 11.25
C GLU A 37 -28.41 33.61 11.19
N LYS A 38 -28.69 34.23 12.35
CA LYS A 38 -29.55 35.41 12.43
C LYS A 38 -28.88 36.66 11.84
N ASN A 39 -27.59 36.82 12.04
CA ASN A 39 -26.84 38.02 11.66
C ASN A 39 -26.22 37.92 10.26
N GLY A 40 -26.25 36.74 9.64
CA GLY A 40 -25.53 36.46 8.39
C GLY A 40 -24.03 36.22 8.65
N PHE A 41 -23.39 35.45 7.76
CA PHE A 41 -22.01 34.96 7.88
C PHE A 41 -20.91 36.04 7.71
N SER A 42 -21.25 37.31 7.91
CA SER A 42 -20.35 38.46 7.76
C SER A 42 -19.63 38.88 9.04
N HIS A 43 -19.89 38.21 10.16
CA HIS A 43 -19.29 38.52 11.46
C HIS A 43 -18.09 37.62 11.77
N ASP A 44 -16.90 38.04 11.34
CA ASP A 44 -15.63 37.32 11.57
C ASP A 44 -15.40 36.97 13.04
N SER A 45 -15.72 37.87 13.97
CA SER A 45 -15.58 37.63 15.42
C SER A 45 -16.40 36.45 15.95
N GLN A 46 -17.63 36.27 15.48
CA GLN A 46 -18.50 35.15 15.90
C GLN A 46 -18.01 33.85 15.29
N MET A 47 -17.52 33.90 14.05
CA MET A 47 -16.94 32.75 13.37
C MET A 47 -15.66 32.27 14.08
N ASP A 48 -14.75 33.18 14.43
CA ASP A 48 -13.53 32.87 15.18
C ASP A 48 -13.84 32.21 16.53
N GLU A 49 -14.88 32.69 17.21
CA GLU A 49 -15.33 32.13 18.48
C GLU A 49 -15.90 30.71 18.32
N ILE A 50 -16.70 30.47 17.28
CA ILE A 50 -17.23 29.14 16.93
C ILE A 50 -16.09 28.19 16.59
N VAL A 51 -15.13 28.63 15.77
CA VAL A 51 -13.94 27.85 15.40
C VAL A 51 -13.15 27.49 16.66
N SER A 52 -12.94 28.44 17.57
CA SER A 52 -12.26 28.21 18.85
C SER A 52 -13.02 27.18 19.71
N CYS A 53 -14.35 27.22 19.74
CA CYS A 53 -15.16 26.24 20.45
C CYS A 53 -15.00 24.83 19.89
N PHE A 54 -15.10 24.67 18.56
CA PHE A 54 -14.88 23.37 17.91
C PHE A 54 -13.47 22.84 18.14
N GLN A 55 -12.44 23.67 18.00
CA GLN A 55 -11.05 23.24 18.24
C GLN A 55 -10.83 22.77 19.67
N ARG A 56 -11.41 23.45 20.67
CA ARG A 56 -11.37 23.01 22.07
C ARG A 56 -12.09 21.69 22.27
N LEU A 57 -13.27 21.53 21.69
CA LEU A 57 -14.06 20.30 21.75
C LEU A 57 -13.31 19.11 21.12
N ILE A 58 -12.74 19.29 19.92
CA ILE A 58 -11.93 18.27 19.25
C ILE A 58 -10.72 17.88 20.13
N ALA A 59 -10.02 18.87 20.68
CA ALA A 59 -8.86 18.63 21.54
C ALA A 59 -9.22 17.93 22.87
N SER A 60 -10.39 18.23 23.45
CA SER A 60 -10.86 17.55 24.66
C SER A 60 -11.33 16.13 24.37
N THR A 61 -12.14 15.93 23.34
CA THR A 61 -12.74 14.62 23.02
C THR A 61 -11.67 13.63 22.58
N SER A 62 -10.71 14.04 21.73
CA SER A 62 -9.60 13.18 21.30
C SER A 62 -8.72 12.68 22.45
N ARG A 63 -8.65 13.40 23.58
CA ARG A 63 -7.80 13.03 24.72
C ARG A 63 -8.55 12.32 25.83
N ARG A 64 -9.79 12.71 26.10
CA ARG A 64 -10.53 12.31 27.31
C ARG A 64 -11.91 11.70 27.02
N GLY A 65 -12.38 11.75 25.77
CA GLY A 65 -13.74 11.36 25.44
C GLY A 65 -14.76 12.43 25.77
N LEU A 66 -16.01 12.16 25.41
CA LEU A 66 -17.14 13.05 25.67
C LEU A 66 -17.50 13.11 27.16
N LEU A 67 -17.42 11.97 27.85
CA LEU A 67 -17.78 11.85 29.27
C LEU A 67 -16.60 12.11 30.21
N GLN A 68 -15.38 12.27 29.70
CA GLN A 68 -14.17 12.59 30.47
C GLN A 68 -13.90 11.64 31.66
N GLY A 69 -14.32 10.37 31.57
CA GLY A 69 -14.21 9.39 32.66
C GLY A 69 -15.24 9.54 33.79
N ASN A 70 -16.32 10.30 33.59
CA ASN A 70 -17.38 10.47 34.57
C ASN A 70 -18.31 9.24 34.60
N VAL A 71 -17.94 8.25 35.42
CA VAL A 71 -18.66 6.96 35.57
C VAL A 71 -20.11 7.14 36.02
N GLU A 72 -20.40 8.13 36.86
CA GLU A 72 -21.77 8.40 37.33
C GLU A 72 -22.67 8.90 36.20
N LEU A 73 -22.13 9.78 35.34
CA LEU A 73 -22.84 10.26 34.16
C LEU A 73 -23.06 9.14 33.14
N ALA A 74 -22.03 8.30 32.93
CA ALA A 74 -22.13 7.13 32.08
C ALA A 74 -23.23 6.16 32.55
N ALA A 75 -23.30 5.89 33.86
CA ALA A 75 -24.34 5.03 34.43
C ALA A 75 -25.76 5.61 34.21
N LYS A 76 -25.93 6.94 34.32
CA LYS A 76 -27.20 7.61 34.03
C LYS A 76 -27.60 7.49 32.56
N VAL A 77 -26.68 7.77 31.64
CA VAL A 77 -26.91 7.65 30.19
C VAL A 77 -27.33 6.23 29.81
N LEU A 78 -26.67 5.21 30.39
CA LEU A 78 -27.03 3.82 30.17
C LEU A 78 -28.42 3.49 30.75
N ALA A 79 -28.74 3.99 31.96
CA ALA A 79 -30.05 3.81 32.56
C ALA A 79 -31.17 4.43 31.73
N ASP A 80 -30.97 5.65 31.20
CA ASP A 80 -31.96 6.34 30.37
C ASP A 80 -32.15 5.64 29.00
N SER A 81 -31.08 5.08 28.43
CA SER A 81 -31.16 4.32 27.17
C SER A 81 -31.93 2.99 27.30
N SER A 82 -31.91 2.38 28.49
CA SER A 82 -32.55 1.08 28.75
C SER A 82 -34.09 1.12 28.80
N PHE A 83 -34.70 2.30 28.84
CA PHE A 83 -36.17 2.47 28.86
C PHE A 83 -36.81 2.54 27.47
N GLY A 84 -36.04 2.49 26.38
CA GLY A 84 -36.53 2.67 25.00
C GLY A 84 -37.05 1.42 24.27
N ASP A 85 -36.84 0.21 24.79
CA ASP A 85 -37.14 -1.06 24.08
C ASP A 85 -38.56 -1.63 24.33
N SER A 86 -39.51 -0.84 24.82
CA SER A 86 -40.92 -1.27 24.90
C SER A 86 -41.64 -1.18 23.55
N ASN A 87 -41.18 -1.94 22.55
CA ASN A 87 -41.95 -2.21 21.33
C ASN A 87 -41.52 -3.56 20.72
N THR A 88 -41.72 -4.67 21.44
CA THR A 88 -41.95 -5.99 20.84
C THR A 88 -42.54 -6.99 21.86
N SER A 89 -43.87 -7.20 21.77
CA SER A 89 -44.59 -8.46 22.04
C SER A 89 -44.21 -9.31 23.27
N GLN A 90 -44.95 -9.16 24.36
CA GLN A 90 -45.26 -10.26 25.29
C GLN A 90 -46.75 -10.63 25.19
N THR A 91 -47.01 -11.71 24.45
CA THR A 91 -48.20 -12.55 24.58
C THR A 91 -47.91 -13.64 25.62
N SER A 92 -48.48 -13.54 26.82
CA SER A 92 -48.94 -14.71 27.59
C SER A 92 -49.78 -14.33 28.82
N ILE A 93 -51.09 -14.54 28.67
CA ILE A 93 -51.95 -15.33 29.59
C ILE A 93 -51.90 -14.99 31.09
N GLY A 94 -52.93 -14.23 31.51
CA GLY A 94 -53.92 -14.72 32.48
C GLY A 94 -53.70 -14.42 33.96
N SER A 95 -54.41 -13.41 34.49
CA SER A 95 -55.49 -13.62 35.49
C SER A 95 -56.06 -12.32 36.06
N ARG A 96 -57.40 -12.23 36.02
CA ARG A 96 -58.33 -11.35 36.76
C ARG A 96 -58.37 -9.88 36.34
N SER A 97 -59.49 -9.16 36.43
CA SER A 97 -60.94 -9.42 36.48
C SER A 97 -61.56 -8.03 36.72
N ILE A 98 -62.71 -7.77 36.08
CA ILE A 98 -63.76 -6.81 36.49
C ILE A 98 -63.68 -5.32 36.06
N ARG A 99 -64.70 -4.99 35.22
CA ARG A 99 -65.49 -3.74 35.06
C ARG A 99 -64.91 -2.54 34.30
N GLY A 100 -65.05 -2.63 32.98
CA GLY A 100 -66.08 -1.94 32.18
C GLY A 100 -66.35 -0.44 32.37
N ARG A 101 -66.21 0.33 31.29
CA ARG A 101 -67.25 1.26 30.81
C ARG A 101 -67.00 1.70 29.37
N ARG A 102 -68.08 1.71 28.59
CA ARG A 102 -68.21 2.17 27.21
C ARG A 102 -67.96 3.69 27.11
N SER A 103 -67.25 4.13 26.08
CA SER A 103 -67.72 5.24 25.23
C SER A 103 -67.05 5.22 23.85
N THR A 104 -67.90 5.06 22.86
CA THR A 104 -67.71 5.40 21.46
C THR A 104 -67.41 6.89 21.27
N GLN A 105 -66.39 7.26 20.50
CA GLN A 105 -66.56 8.29 19.45
C GLN A 105 -65.38 8.30 18.48
N SER A 106 -65.72 8.15 17.21
CA SER A 106 -64.86 8.43 16.07
C SER A 106 -64.63 9.93 15.94
N GLN A 107 -63.43 10.35 15.54
CA GLN A 107 -63.30 11.44 14.57
C GLN A 107 -61.94 11.42 13.88
N LYS A 108 -62.01 11.22 12.57
CA LYS A 108 -61.03 11.61 11.55
C LYS A 108 -60.54 13.03 11.79
N ARG A 109 -59.21 13.25 11.78
CA ARG A 109 -58.66 14.48 11.23
C ARG A 109 -57.26 14.27 10.64
N SER A 110 -57.19 14.63 9.36
CA SER A 110 -55.99 14.91 8.56
C SER A 110 -55.02 15.82 9.31
N GLY A 111 -53.74 15.47 9.29
CA GLY A 111 -52.66 16.20 9.94
C GLY A 111 -51.33 15.96 9.24
N ARG A 112 -50.99 16.92 8.38
CA ARG A 112 -49.69 17.28 7.81
C ARG A 112 -48.49 16.84 8.68
N ILE A 113 -47.54 16.12 8.09
CA ILE A 113 -46.25 15.80 8.69
C ILE A 113 -45.44 17.10 8.76
N GLU A 114 -45.45 17.75 9.93
CA GLU A 114 -44.49 18.79 10.29
C GLU A 114 -43.27 18.10 10.93
N ASN A 115 -42.09 18.53 10.49
CA ASN A 115 -40.80 18.11 11.02
C ASN A 115 -40.78 18.25 12.55
N SER A 116 -40.64 17.13 13.24
CA SER A 116 -40.45 17.10 14.69
C SER A 116 -39.06 17.65 15.02
N ASP A 117 -39.00 18.96 15.28
CA ASP A 117 -37.97 19.52 16.15
C ASP A 117 -38.00 18.74 17.47
N LEU A 118 -36.84 18.21 17.87
CA LEU A 118 -36.59 17.64 19.19
C LEU A 118 -36.89 18.69 20.27
N ARG A 119 -38.16 18.82 20.68
CA ARG A 119 -38.56 19.60 21.85
C ARG A 119 -38.22 18.81 23.10
N ILE A 120 -37.01 19.06 23.61
CA ILE A 120 -36.60 18.66 24.96
C ILE A 120 -37.40 19.54 25.93
N HIS A 121 -38.32 18.93 26.68
CA HIS A 121 -38.99 19.58 27.80
C HIS A 121 -37.96 19.82 28.92
N VAL A 122 -37.58 21.08 29.12
CA VAL A 122 -36.77 21.52 30.26
C VAL A 122 -37.72 21.71 31.45
N GLU A 123 -37.87 20.70 32.29
CA GLU A 123 -38.47 20.89 33.62
C GLU A 123 -37.44 21.56 34.53
N ASN A 124 -37.80 22.76 35.02
CA ASN A 124 -37.02 23.53 35.97
C ASN A 124 -37.10 22.86 37.35
N ASP A 125 -36.13 22.00 37.67
CA ASP A 125 -35.90 21.55 39.04
C ASP A 125 -34.63 22.21 39.61
N ASN A 126 -34.86 23.19 40.50
CA ASN A 126 -33.82 23.90 41.24
C ASN A 126 -33.34 23.02 42.40
N GLY A 127 -32.33 22.18 42.16
CA GLY A 127 -31.67 21.43 43.23
C GLY A 127 -30.46 20.62 42.77
N ALA A 128 -29.26 21.15 43.03
CA ALA A 128 -27.98 20.43 43.22
C ALA A 128 -27.69 19.17 42.36
N ASN A 129 -27.98 19.18 41.06
CA ASN A 129 -27.75 18.03 40.17
C ASN A 129 -26.75 18.38 39.06
N ASN A 130 -25.47 18.57 39.43
CA ASN A 130 -24.39 18.91 38.48
C ASN A 130 -24.20 17.88 37.36
N GLY A 131 -24.66 16.63 37.53
CA GLY A 131 -24.56 15.59 36.50
C GLY A 131 -25.47 15.81 35.28
N ASN A 132 -26.67 16.37 35.45
CA ASN A 132 -27.63 16.53 34.34
C ASN A 132 -27.19 17.60 33.33
N GLY A 133 -26.41 18.59 33.77
CA GLY A 133 -25.92 19.66 32.91
C GLY A 133 -24.95 19.19 31.83
N MET A 134 -24.10 18.20 32.13
CA MET A 134 -23.06 17.73 31.20
C MET A 134 -23.62 16.82 30.10
N ALA A 135 -24.54 15.90 30.42
CA ALA A 135 -25.24 15.11 29.39
C ALA A 135 -26.05 16.02 28.45
N LEU A 136 -26.73 17.03 29.01
CA LEU A 136 -27.43 18.04 28.22
C LEU A 136 -26.46 18.80 27.30
N ASP A 137 -25.29 19.20 27.78
CA ASP A 137 -24.28 19.91 26.97
C ASP A 137 -23.75 19.07 25.80
N ILE A 138 -23.60 17.74 25.99
CA ILE A 138 -23.22 16.82 24.91
C ILE A 138 -24.33 16.71 23.86
N HIS A 139 -25.60 16.56 24.27
CA HIS A 139 -26.73 16.56 23.33
C HIS A 139 -26.87 17.89 22.58
N LEU A 140 -26.60 19.02 23.25
CA LEU A 140 -26.58 20.34 22.62
C LEU A 140 -25.42 20.46 21.62
N THR A 141 -24.26 19.84 21.91
CA THR A 141 -23.13 19.76 20.97
C THR A 141 -23.49 18.96 19.72
N LEU A 142 -24.10 17.78 19.88
CA LEU A 142 -24.58 16.95 18.75
C LEU A 142 -25.68 17.67 17.95
N SER A 143 -26.55 18.42 18.63
CA SER A 143 -27.56 19.26 17.98
C SER A 143 -26.94 20.42 17.19
N ALA A 144 -25.88 21.03 17.72
CA ALA A 144 -25.11 22.07 17.03
C ALA A 144 -24.45 21.51 15.76
N ILE A 145 -23.90 20.30 15.81
CA ILE A 145 -23.32 19.61 14.65
C ILE A 145 -24.37 19.35 13.58
N LEU A 146 -25.52 18.77 13.96
CA LEU A 146 -26.63 18.56 13.03
C LEU A 146 -27.09 19.86 12.39
N ARG A 147 -27.12 20.96 13.15
CA ARG A 147 -27.48 22.27 12.62
C ARG A 147 -26.46 22.74 11.58
N VAL A 148 -25.17 22.64 11.85
CA VAL A 148 -24.10 22.98 10.89
C VAL A 148 -24.21 22.16 9.61
N LEU A 149 -24.41 20.84 9.72
CA LEU A 149 -24.50 19.94 8.57
C LEU A 149 -25.78 20.14 7.75
N ASN A 150 -26.93 20.35 8.41
CA ASN A 150 -28.21 20.59 7.72
C ASN A 150 -28.34 22.01 7.14
N SER A 151 -27.35 22.87 7.36
CA SER A 151 -27.38 24.24 6.87
C SER A 151 -27.16 24.35 5.35
N ASN A 152 -27.11 23.25 4.61
CA ASN A 152 -26.91 23.17 3.14
C ASN A 152 -27.93 23.93 2.27
N LYS A 153 -28.89 24.64 2.85
CA LYS A 153 -29.82 25.55 2.16
C LYS A 153 -29.27 26.97 2.00
N PHE A 154 -27.96 27.15 1.92
CA PHE A 154 -27.38 28.46 1.61
C PHE A 154 -27.51 28.71 0.12
N ASP A 155 -28.48 29.55 -0.25
CA ASP A 155 -28.75 29.94 -1.63
C ASP A 155 -27.46 30.30 -2.38
N ASP A 156 -27.28 29.69 -3.56
CA ASP A 156 -26.22 29.95 -4.53
C ASP A 156 -26.25 31.39 -5.10
N SER A 157 -27.13 32.27 -4.59
CA SER A 157 -27.51 33.55 -5.20
C SER A 157 -26.71 34.78 -4.74
N VAL A 158 -25.79 34.68 -3.78
CA VAL A 158 -25.04 35.84 -3.25
C VAL A 158 -23.54 35.70 -3.52
N SER A 159 -23.15 36.06 -4.74
CA SER A 159 -21.76 36.06 -5.20
C SER A 159 -20.81 36.90 -4.33
N GLY A 160 -20.06 36.25 -3.44
CA GLY A 160 -18.85 36.83 -2.84
C GLY A 160 -18.58 36.32 -1.43
N THR A 161 -17.44 35.65 -1.23
CA THR A 161 -16.87 35.20 0.07
C THR A 161 -17.61 34.07 0.82
N TYR A 162 -17.64 32.87 0.24
CA TYR A 162 -18.22 31.64 0.81
C TYR A 162 -17.20 30.71 1.52
N VAL A 163 -16.14 31.24 2.13
CA VAL A 163 -15.13 30.44 2.86
C VAL A 163 -15.69 29.88 4.18
N THR A 164 -16.69 30.56 4.74
CA THR A 164 -17.20 30.35 6.11
C THR A 164 -17.97 29.01 6.33
N PRO A 165 -18.85 28.54 5.42
CA PRO A 165 -19.59 27.30 5.65
C PRO A 165 -18.73 26.02 5.56
N ALA A 166 -17.75 25.98 4.65
CA ALA A 166 -16.90 24.81 4.44
C ALA A 166 -16.03 24.51 5.66
N ILE A 167 -15.49 25.55 6.31
CA ILE A 167 -14.69 25.41 7.53
C ILE A 167 -15.54 24.85 8.69
N LEU A 168 -16.78 25.33 8.86
CA LEU A 168 -17.67 24.82 9.90
C LEU A 168 -18.05 23.35 9.67
N ILE A 169 -18.35 22.97 8.42
CA ILE A 169 -18.61 21.58 8.04
C ILE A 169 -17.38 20.71 8.36
N ALA A 170 -16.18 21.15 7.97
CA ALA A 170 -14.94 20.43 8.24
C ALA A 170 -14.70 20.22 9.74
N LEU A 171 -14.94 21.25 10.56
CA LEU A 171 -14.78 21.17 12.01
C LEU A 171 -15.82 20.26 12.67
N ALA A 172 -17.08 20.34 12.25
CA ALA A 172 -18.14 19.46 12.74
C ALA A 172 -17.84 17.99 12.40
N ALA A 173 -17.39 17.72 11.17
CA ALA A 173 -16.99 16.38 10.73
C ALA A 173 -15.73 15.87 11.46
N ASN A 174 -14.72 16.73 11.68
CA ASN A 174 -13.52 16.38 12.45
C ASN A 174 -13.84 16.06 13.91
N PHE A 175 -14.79 16.78 14.52
CA PHE A 175 -15.28 16.45 15.86
C PHE A 175 -15.94 15.06 15.89
N MET A 176 -16.78 14.74 14.90
CA MET A 176 -17.38 13.41 14.80
C MET A 176 -16.33 12.32 14.58
N THR A 177 -15.34 12.54 13.71
CA THR A 177 -14.21 11.63 13.52
C THR A 177 -13.46 11.40 14.83
N ALA A 178 -13.08 12.46 15.54
CA ALA A 178 -12.35 12.38 16.80
C ALA A 178 -13.16 11.65 17.89
N THR A 179 -14.48 11.85 17.91
CA THR A 179 -15.38 11.15 18.83
C THR A 179 -15.41 9.65 18.54
N CYS A 180 -15.59 9.27 17.28
CA CYS A 180 -15.62 7.86 16.86
C CYS A 180 -14.29 7.15 17.11
N GLU A 181 -13.17 7.79 16.77
CA GLU A 181 -11.83 7.24 16.99
C GLU A 181 -11.53 7.08 18.50
N PHE A 182 -11.95 8.02 19.34
CA PHE A 182 -11.82 7.89 20.79
C PHE A 182 -12.61 6.67 21.31
N VAL A 183 -13.89 6.55 20.94
CA VAL A 183 -14.73 5.41 21.37
C VAL A 183 -14.14 4.08 20.89
N GLN A 184 -13.64 4.01 19.66
CA GLN A 184 -13.01 2.82 19.09
C GLN A 184 -11.71 2.43 19.80
N THR A 185 -10.87 3.40 20.16
CA THR A 185 -9.58 3.13 20.83
C THR A 185 -9.76 2.76 22.30
N GLN A 186 -10.74 3.34 22.98
CA GLN A 186 -11.03 3.08 24.41
C GLN A 186 -11.88 1.84 24.66
N ALA A 187 -12.45 1.22 23.62
CA ALA A 187 -13.20 -0.03 23.76
C ALA A 187 -12.36 -1.20 24.34
N VAL A 188 -11.03 -1.07 24.31
CA VAL A 188 -10.07 -2.07 24.81
C VAL A 188 -9.62 -1.78 26.27
N ALA A 189 -10.05 -0.66 26.88
CA ALA A 189 -9.65 -0.27 28.23
C ALA A 189 -10.45 -1.00 29.34
N ALA A 190 -9.90 -1.05 30.56
CA ALA A 190 -10.39 -1.87 31.68
C ALA A 190 -11.76 -1.46 32.27
N ASP A 191 -12.23 -0.23 32.03
CA ASP A 191 -13.56 0.25 32.50
C ASP A 191 -14.48 0.55 31.29
N PRO A 192 -15.34 -0.39 30.87
CA PRO A 192 -16.12 -0.26 29.65
C PRO A 192 -17.35 0.65 29.78
N SER A 193 -17.76 1.04 30.99
CA SER A 193 -19.03 1.73 31.22
C SER A 193 -19.12 3.11 30.55
N CYS A 194 -18.06 3.92 30.64
CA CYS A 194 -18.00 5.22 29.98
C CYS A 194 -17.99 5.08 28.46
N THR A 195 -17.20 4.14 27.93
CA THR A 195 -17.11 3.90 26.49
C THR A 195 -18.42 3.38 25.90
N ILE A 196 -19.13 2.50 26.61
CA ILE A 196 -20.46 2.01 26.19
C ILE A 196 -21.48 3.16 26.22
N ALA A 197 -21.45 4.01 27.26
CA ALA A 197 -22.34 5.17 27.34
C ALA A 197 -22.08 6.18 26.21
N GLU A 198 -20.81 6.47 25.89
CA GLU A 198 -20.43 7.30 24.74
C GLU A 198 -20.88 6.69 23.42
N TYR A 199 -20.70 5.38 23.26
CA TYR A 199 -21.18 4.66 22.10
C TYR A 199 -22.69 4.79 21.93
N GLU A 200 -23.48 4.62 23.00
CA GLU A 200 -24.94 4.75 22.93
C GLU A 200 -25.39 6.20 22.67
N LEU A 201 -24.70 7.21 23.22
CA LEU A 201 -24.95 8.62 22.88
C LEU A 201 -24.74 8.89 21.39
N VAL A 202 -23.62 8.40 20.85
CA VAL A 202 -23.31 8.53 19.41
C VAL A 202 -24.27 7.69 18.58
N ALA A 203 -24.67 6.49 19.01
CA ALA A 203 -25.61 5.63 18.30
C ALA A 203 -27.01 6.27 18.19
N ASN A 204 -27.47 6.94 19.24
CA ASN A 204 -28.78 7.60 19.28
C ASN A 204 -28.86 8.80 18.32
N SER A 205 -27.79 9.59 18.22
CA SER A 205 -27.76 10.77 17.33
C SER A 205 -27.10 10.49 15.97
N GLY A 206 -26.48 9.33 15.83
CA GLY A 206 -25.53 9.03 14.77
C GLY A 206 -26.15 8.78 13.42
N LYS A 207 -27.32 8.14 13.35
CA LYS A 207 -28.04 7.97 12.09
C LYS A 207 -28.46 9.31 11.47
N PRO A 208 -29.09 10.25 12.22
CA PRO A 208 -29.33 11.60 11.72
C PRO A 208 -28.06 12.31 11.25
N ILE A 209 -26.96 12.21 12.01
CA ILE A 209 -25.68 12.85 11.65
C ILE A 209 -25.12 12.25 10.37
N LEU A 210 -25.17 10.92 10.21
CA LEU A 210 -24.70 10.22 9.02
C LEU A 210 -25.51 10.61 7.78
N VAL A 211 -26.83 10.75 7.91
CA VAL A 211 -27.69 11.24 6.81
C VAL A 211 -27.37 12.70 6.47
N ALA A 212 -27.17 13.55 7.46
CA ALA A 212 -26.82 14.95 7.24
C ALA A 212 -25.44 15.10 6.60
N LEU A 213 -24.46 14.27 6.97
CA LEU A 213 -23.15 14.20 6.32
C LEU A 213 -23.28 13.79 4.85
N ASP A 214 -24.02 12.70 4.55
CA ASP A 214 -24.21 12.18 3.19
C ASP A 214 -24.83 13.25 2.27
N GLU A 215 -25.87 13.94 2.75
CA GLU A 215 -26.49 15.06 2.04
C GLU A 215 -25.53 16.25 1.84
N THR A 216 -24.65 16.50 2.82
CA THR A 216 -23.62 17.54 2.73
C THR A 216 -22.56 17.19 1.71
N VAL A 217 -22.06 15.95 1.71
CA VAL A 217 -21.07 15.47 0.73
C VAL A 217 -21.67 15.53 -0.67
N ALA A 218 -22.88 15.02 -0.86
CA ALA A 218 -23.58 15.09 -2.16
C ALA A 218 -23.76 16.54 -2.65
N SER A 219 -24.13 17.47 -1.76
CA SER A 219 -24.22 18.90 -2.10
C SER A 219 -22.87 19.50 -2.48
N LEU A 220 -21.81 19.20 -1.72
CA LEU A 220 -20.45 19.68 -2.01
C LEU A 220 -19.91 19.12 -3.33
N LEU A 221 -20.16 17.85 -3.63
CA LEU A 221 -19.80 17.21 -4.92
C LEU A 221 -20.55 17.86 -6.08
N GLN A 222 -21.86 18.10 -5.94
CA GLN A 222 -22.66 18.78 -6.97
C GLN A 222 -22.17 20.21 -7.22
N ARG A 223 -21.78 20.93 -6.15
CA ARG A 223 -21.17 22.27 -6.28
C ARG A 223 -19.82 22.21 -7.00
N LEU A 224 -19.01 21.19 -6.71
CA LEU A 224 -17.75 20.96 -7.40
C LEU A 224 -17.99 20.77 -8.90
N GLU A 225 -18.89 19.85 -9.25
CA GLU A 225 -19.24 19.51 -10.64
C GLU A 225 -19.73 20.74 -11.41
N ARG A 226 -20.67 21.52 -10.85
CA ARG A 226 -21.17 22.77 -11.47
C ARG A 226 -20.07 23.81 -11.70
N SER A 227 -19.11 23.91 -10.78
CA SER A 227 -18.09 24.96 -10.83
C SER A 227 -17.00 24.72 -11.86
N THR A 228 -16.73 23.46 -12.20
CA THR A 228 -15.54 23.08 -12.97
C THR A 228 -15.86 22.25 -14.22
N GLY A 229 -17.11 21.82 -14.40
CA GLY A 229 -17.54 20.98 -15.52
C GLY A 229 -16.97 19.55 -15.51
N MET A 230 -15.99 19.31 -14.64
CA MET A 230 -15.29 18.06 -14.35
C MET A 230 -14.86 18.09 -12.88
N LEU A 231 -14.69 16.96 -12.20
CA LEU A 231 -14.28 16.91 -10.78
C LEU A 231 -12.77 17.25 -10.58
N HIS A 232 -12.31 18.33 -11.20
CA HIS A 232 -10.97 18.89 -11.11
C HIS A 232 -10.94 20.08 -10.17
N LEU A 233 -10.31 19.90 -9.00
CA LEU A 233 -10.20 20.95 -7.99
C LEU A 233 -9.15 21.98 -8.40
N SER A 234 -9.56 23.25 -8.51
CA SER A 234 -8.62 24.37 -8.65
C SER A 234 -7.99 24.72 -7.29
N SER A 235 -6.82 25.36 -7.28
CA SER A 235 -6.14 25.80 -6.04
C SER A 235 -6.99 26.73 -5.15
N SER A 236 -8.01 27.39 -5.73
CA SER A 236 -8.96 28.24 -5.04
C SER A 236 -10.05 27.49 -4.26
N GLN A 237 -10.20 26.18 -4.47
CA GLN A 237 -11.25 25.34 -3.88
C GLN A 237 -10.75 24.45 -2.75
N GLY A 238 -9.58 24.75 -2.17
CA GLY A 238 -8.97 23.98 -1.09
C GLY A 238 -9.89 23.77 0.11
N ASP A 239 -10.76 24.73 0.44
CA ASP A 239 -11.67 24.63 1.58
C ASP A 239 -12.82 23.63 1.34
N ILE A 240 -13.35 23.56 0.11
CA ILE A 240 -14.38 22.57 -0.27
C ILE A 240 -13.76 21.17 -0.25
N ALA A 241 -12.57 21.00 -0.81
CA ALA A 241 -11.84 19.74 -0.76
C ALA A 241 -11.58 19.29 0.68
N HIS A 242 -11.18 20.22 1.55
CA HIS A 242 -10.97 19.94 2.96
C HIS A 242 -12.27 19.53 3.68
N ALA A 243 -13.38 20.22 3.43
CA ALA A 243 -14.69 19.87 3.98
C ALA A 243 -15.17 18.50 3.51
N LEU A 244 -15.00 18.18 2.22
CA LEU A 244 -15.29 16.86 1.64
C LEU A 244 -14.45 15.77 2.31
N THR A 245 -13.13 15.96 2.40
CA THR A 245 -12.22 15.02 3.05
C THR A 245 -12.63 14.75 4.51
N CYS A 246 -12.93 15.80 5.28
CA CYS A 246 -13.33 15.64 6.69
C CYS A 246 -14.68 14.94 6.81
N SER A 247 -15.64 15.25 5.94
CA SER A 247 -16.99 14.67 5.96
C SER A 247 -16.98 13.19 5.60
N LEU A 248 -16.30 12.81 4.51
CA LEU A 248 -16.12 11.40 4.11
C LEU A 248 -15.41 10.57 5.18
N ARG A 249 -14.41 11.16 5.85
CA ARG A 249 -13.71 10.51 6.97
C ARG A 249 -14.63 10.31 8.18
N ALA A 250 -15.48 11.30 8.47
CA ALA A 250 -16.47 11.19 9.54
C ALA A 250 -17.51 10.11 9.24
N GLU A 251 -17.98 10.02 7.99
CA GLU A 251 -18.87 8.95 7.52
C GLU A 251 -18.20 7.58 7.67
N ALA A 252 -16.97 7.42 7.20
CA ALA A 252 -16.21 6.17 7.34
C ALA A 252 -16.06 5.74 8.80
N SER A 253 -15.74 6.69 9.69
CA SER A 253 -15.61 6.46 11.13
C SER A 253 -16.94 6.11 11.80
N LEU A 254 -18.04 6.75 11.41
CA LEU A 254 -19.39 6.45 11.89
C LEU A 254 -19.89 5.08 11.41
N VAL A 255 -19.65 4.74 10.14
CA VAL A 255 -19.95 3.41 9.58
C VAL A 255 -19.15 2.34 10.32
N GLY A 256 -17.85 2.55 10.51
CA GLY A 256 -17.00 1.65 11.29
C GLY A 256 -17.43 1.52 12.75
N LEU A 257 -17.95 2.59 13.37
CA LEU A 257 -18.44 2.56 14.74
C LEU A 257 -19.79 1.81 14.85
N PHE A 258 -20.74 2.08 13.97
CA PHE A 258 -22.06 1.45 14.04
C PHE A 258 -22.05 0.00 13.58
N GLY A 259 -21.18 -0.34 12.62
CA GLY A 259 -21.07 -1.69 12.07
C GLY A 259 -22.44 -2.27 11.75
N THR A 260 -22.74 -3.46 12.28
CA THR A 260 -23.98 -4.20 12.01
C THR A 260 -25.27 -3.49 12.46
N LYS A 261 -25.22 -2.45 13.31
CA LYS A 261 -26.41 -1.62 13.62
C LYS A 261 -26.96 -0.90 12.37
N LEU A 262 -26.15 -0.75 11.31
CA LEU A 262 -26.56 -0.21 10.01
C LEU A 262 -27.14 -1.25 9.05
N SER A 263 -27.10 -2.54 9.36
CA SER A 263 -27.58 -3.63 8.46
C SER A 263 -29.04 -3.47 8.02
N ARG A 264 -29.89 -2.88 8.88
CA ARG A 264 -31.30 -2.57 8.59
C ARG A 264 -31.51 -1.25 7.84
N SER A 265 -30.48 -0.43 7.75
CA SER A 265 -30.48 0.89 7.11
C SER A 265 -29.85 0.83 5.72
N THR A 266 -30.25 -0.15 4.91
CA THR A 266 -29.66 -0.41 3.58
C THR A 266 -29.71 0.78 2.65
N ALA A 267 -30.79 1.58 2.68
CA ALA A 267 -30.88 2.79 1.88
C ALA A 267 -29.75 3.78 2.17
N ILE A 268 -29.36 3.93 3.44
CA ILE A 268 -28.24 4.80 3.83
C ILE A 268 -26.92 4.21 3.32
N VAL A 269 -26.70 2.91 3.51
CA VAL A 269 -25.47 2.23 3.06
C VAL A 269 -25.32 2.31 1.53
N THR A 270 -26.40 2.14 0.77
CA THR A 270 -26.39 2.26 -0.69
C THR A 270 -26.10 3.70 -1.14
N ARG A 271 -26.69 4.71 -0.49
CA ARG A 271 -26.37 6.12 -0.80
C ARG A 271 -24.91 6.45 -0.48
N LEU A 272 -24.41 6.01 0.68
CA LEU A 272 -22.99 6.19 1.04
C LEU A 272 -22.06 5.50 0.04
N ALA A 273 -22.43 4.34 -0.50
CA ALA A 273 -21.67 3.68 -1.57
C ALA A 273 -21.63 4.54 -2.84
N GLN A 274 -22.79 5.06 -3.27
CA GLN A 274 -22.88 5.96 -4.43
C GLN A 274 -22.05 7.23 -4.23
N THR A 275 -22.23 7.89 -3.08
CA THR A 275 -21.46 9.07 -2.67
C THR A 275 -19.96 8.77 -2.64
N GLY A 276 -19.55 7.62 -2.11
CA GLY A 276 -18.17 7.16 -2.09
C GLY A 276 -17.59 6.98 -3.49
N TRP A 277 -18.34 6.35 -4.42
CA TRP A 277 -17.92 6.19 -5.81
C TRP A 277 -17.81 7.52 -6.55
N THR A 278 -18.77 8.43 -6.39
CA THR A 278 -18.71 9.78 -6.97
C THR A 278 -17.56 10.60 -6.37
N ALA A 279 -17.28 10.47 -5.07
CA ALA A 279 -16.14 11.13 -4.46
C ALA A 279 -14.80 10.54 -4.91
N LEU A 280 -14.76 9.26 -5.29
CA LEU A 280 -13.55 8.58 -5.78
C LEU A 280 -13.08 9.13 -7.13
N SER A 281 -13.96 9.74 -7.94
CA SER A 281 -13.58 10.39 -9.20
C SER A 281 -13.09 11.83 -9.03
N VAL A 282 -13.03 12.35 -7.79
CA VAL A 282 -12.48 13.67 -7.48
C VAL A 282 -10.95 13.62 -7.46
N SER A 283 -10.32 14.38 -8.36
CA SER A 283 -8.86 14.41 -8.58
C SER A 283 -7.97 14.79 -7.38
N HIS A 284 -8.54 15.21 -6.25
CA HIS A 284 -7.80 15.61 -5.06
C HIS A 284 -7.40 14.42 -4.18
N LYS A 285 -6.09 14.28 -3.92
CA LYS A 285 -5.51 13.14 -3.22
C LYS A 285 -6.17 12.82 -1.87
N ASP A 286 -6.46 13.83 -1.06
CA ASP A 286 -7.05 13.60 0.27
C ASP A 286 -8.53 13.26 0.21
N VAL A 287 -9.25 13.74 -0.81
CA VAL A 287 -10.67 13.38 -1.04
C VAL A 287 -10.73 11.93 -1.53
N LEU A 288 -9.89 11.58 -2.52
CA LEU A 288 -9.74 10.22 -3.02
C LEU A 288 -9.47 9.22 -1.89
N ARG A 289 -8.55 9.55 -0.96
CA ARG A 289 -8.24 8.68 0.17
C ARG A 289 -9.37 8.58 1.18
N ALA A 290 -10.09 9.67 1.46
CA ALA A 290 -11.24 9.64 2.35
C ALA A 290 -12.43 8.86 1.75
N ALA A 291 -12.65 8.99 0.43
CA ALA A 291 -13.63 8.21 -0.31
C ALA A 291 -13.29 6.71 -0.31
N ALA A 292 -12.01 6.38 -0.51
CA ALA A 292 -11.53 5.00 -0.41
C ALA A 292 -11.77 4.40 0.98
N ALA A 293 -11.46 5.16 2.04
CA ALA A 293 -11.72 4.75 3.42
C ALA A 293 -13.22 4.56 3.71
N LEU A 294 -14.08 5.40 3.15
CA LEU A 294 -15.54 5.23 3.24
C LEU A 294 -15.96 3.91 2.59
N LEU A 295 -15.60 3.68 1.33
CA LEU A 295 -15.94 2.45 0.61
C LEU A 295 -15.40 1.19 1.32
N ALA A 296 -14.18 1.26 1.86
CA ALA A 296 -13.57 0.19 2.65
C ALA A 296 -14.29 -0.08 3.99
N SER A 297 -15.03 0.90 4.53
CA SER A 297 -15.78 0.76 5.78
C SER A 297 -17.18 0.17 5.60
N LEU A 298 -17.79 0.29 4.42
CA LEU A 298 -19.17 -0.17 4.16
C LEU A 298 -19.42 -1.66 4.43
N PRO A 299 -18.46 -2.59 4.21
CA PRO A 299 -18.67 -4.01 4.54
C PRO A 299 -19.00 -4.25 6.02
N PHE A 300 -18.56 -3.36 6.93
CA PHE A 300 -18.86 -3.45 8.36
C PHE A 300 -20.32 -3.24 8.68
N ALA A 301 -21.07 -2.55 7.81
CA ALA A 301 -22.50 -2.37 7.98
C ALA A 301 -23.28 -3.69 7.96
N GLY A 302 -22.70 -4.77 7.42
CA GLY A 302 -23.39 -6.04 7.22
C GLY A 302 -24.50 -5.91 6.16
N GLY A 303 -25.42 -6.87 6.14
CA GLY A 303 -26.47 -6.95 5.13
C GLY A 303 -27.78 -7.57 5.59
N LEU A 304 -28.85 -7.28 4.84
CA LEU A 304 -30.15 -7.94 5.02
C LEU A 304 -30.13 -9.42 4.61
N ASP A 305 -29.17 -9.81 3.78
CA ASP A 305 -28.94 -11.16 3.25
C ASP A 305 -28.35 -12.13 4.29
N ARG A 306 -28.28 -11.73 5.57
CA ARG A 306 -27.63 -12.46 6.67
C ARG A 306 -26.14 -12.69 6.45
N ALA A 307 -25.53 -12.05 5.44
CA ALA A 307 -24.09 -12.07 5.25
C ALA A 307 -23.43 -11.33 6.41
N THR A 308 -22.51 -12.02 7.09
CA THR A 308 -21.71 -11.41 8.14
C THR A 308 -20.82 -10.32 7.55
N PRO A 309 -20.40 -9.32 8.35
CA PRO A 309 -19.40 -8.34 7.92
C PRO A 309 -18.14 -8.98 7.33
N SER A 310 -17.69 -10.13 7.84
CA SER A 310 -16.54 -10.86 7.31
C SER A 310 -16.73 -11.36 5.89
N ILE A 311 -17.90 -11.95 5.60
CA ILE A 311 -18.25 -12.43 4.27
C ILE A 311 -18.34 -11.25 3.29
N ARG A 312 -19.01 -10.16 3.70
CA ARG A 312 -19.11 -8.95 2.87
C ARG A 312 -17.76 -8.31 2.61
N TRP A 313 -16.89 -8.27 3.61
CA TRP A 313 -15.54 -7.74 3.47
C TRP A 313 -14.74 -8.59 2.47
N SER A 314 -14.81 -9.92 2.57
CA SER A 314 -14.10 -10.82 1.64
C SER A 314 -14.61 -10.69 0.20
N TYR A 315 -15.92 -10.55 0.00
CA TYR A 315 -16.49 -10.28 -1.32
C TYR A 315 -16.06 -8.92 -1.85
N THR A 316 -16.13 -7.88 -1.02
CA THR A 316 -15.71 -6.53 -1.40
C THR A 316 -14.24 -6.51 -1.81
N MET A 317 -13.36 -7.16 -1.03
CA MET A 317 -11.94 -7.32 -1.38
C MET A 317 -11.77 -8.01 -2.75
N ALA A 318 -12.43 -9.15 -2.96
CA ALA A 318 -12.35 -9.88 -4.21
C ALA A 318 -12.89 -9.05 -5.40
N ASP A 319 -13.98 -8.32 -5.21
CA ASP A 319 -14.59 -7.46 -6.22
C ASP A 319 -13.65 -6.32 -6.61
N PHE A 320 -13.04 -5.61 -5.66
CA PHE A 320 -12.08 -4.54 -5.95
C PHE A 320 -10.82 -5.04 -6.66
N VAL A 321 -10.31 -6.23 -6.30
CA VAL A 321 -9.19 -6.87 -7.01
C VAL A 321 -9.59 -7.25 -8.43
N ALA A 322 -10.78 -7.81 -8.64
CA ALA A 322 -11.29 -8.14 -9.96
C ALA A 322 -11.54 -6.89 -10.81
N LEU A 323 -12.05 -5.81 -10.21
CA LEU A 323 -12.25 -4.51 -10.85
C LEU A 323 -10.94 -3.88 -11.31
N LEU A 324 -9.88 -4.00 -10.52
CA LEU A 324 -8.55 -3.55 -10.92
C LEU A 324 -8.10 -4.26 -12.20
N SER A 325 -8.18 -5.60 -12.24
CA SER A 325 -7.82 -6.40 -13.42
C SER A 325 -8.66 -6.02 -14.65
N ARG A 326 -9.98 -5.87 -14.48
CA ARG A 326 -10.89 -5.46 -15.56
C ARG A 326 -10.63 -4.05 -16.08
N THR A 327 -10.23 -3.13 -15.20
CA THR A 327 -9.85 -1.77 -15.59
C THR A 327 -8.65 -1.80 -16.53
N PHE A 328 -7.64 -2.63 -16.24
CA PHE A 328 -6.50 -2.84 -17.14
C PHE A 328 -6.92 -3.51 -18.45
N GLU A 329 -7.76 -4.55 -18.41
CA GLU A 329 -8.24 -5.22 -19.62
C GLU A 329 -9.06 -4.28 -20.53
N SER A 330 -9.85 -3.39 -19.95
CA SER A 330 -10.70 -2.46 -20.70
C SER A 330 -9.92 -1.27 -21.26
N ILE A 331 -9.03 -0.66 -20.47
CA ILE A 331 -8.39 0.62 -20.86
C ILE A 331 -7.00 0.40 -21.46
N ALA A 332 -6.25 -0.60 -20.98
CA ALA A 332 -4.85 -0.86 -21.35
C ALA A 332 -4.54 -2.36 -21.53
N PRO A 333 -5.09 -3.03 -22.57
CA PRO A 333 -4.94 -4.47 -22.81
C PRO A 333 -3.55 -4.86 -23.35
N ILE A 334 -2.50 -4.58 -22.57
CA ILE A 334 -1.09 -4.79 -22.98
C ILE A 334 -0.46 -6.07 -22.43
N GLY A 335 -1.18 -6.82 -21.60
CA GLY A 335 -0.74 -8.07 -21.02
C GLY A 335 -1.69 -9.21 -21.39
N LYS A 336 -1.14 -10.43 -21.48
CA LYS A 336 -1.93 -11.62 -21.15
C LYS A 336 -2.13 -11.59 -19.65
N TYR A 337 -3.00 -10.70 -19.18
CA TYR A 337 -3.62 -10.91 -17.88
C TYR A 337 -4.31 -12.25 -18.06
N GLU A 338 -3.78 -13.30 -17.42
CA GLU A 338 -4.52 -14.56 -17.36
C GLU A 338 -5.92 -14.14 -16.98
N LYS A 339 -6.92 -14.56 -17.77
CA LYS A 339 -8.32 -14.49 -17.38
C LYS A 339 -8.37 -15.33 -16.13
N SER A 340 -8.02 -14.68 -15.03
CA SER A 340 -7.72 -15.34 -13.79
C SER A 340 -8.98 -16.11 -13.52
N ASN A 341 -8.84 -17.38 -13.15
CA ASN A 341 -9.95 -18.21 -12.70
C ASN A 341 -10.54 -17.66 -11.39
N ILE A 342 -10.70 -16.34 -11.26
CA ILE A 342 -11.72 -15.64 -10.48
C ILE A 342 -13.07 -16.09 -11.05
N ARG A 343 -13.36 -17.38 -10.95
CA ARG A 343 -14.71 -17.85 -10.70
C ARG A 343 -15.02 -17.26 -9.33
N GLY A 344 -15.56 -16.05 -9.34
CA GLY A 344 -16.30 -15.56 -8.19
C GLY A 344 -17.21 -16.70 -7.75
N VAL A 345 -17.24 -16.95 -6.44
CA VAL A 345 -17.99 -18.06 -5.84
C VAL A 345 -19.46 -18.04 -6.29
N ASN A 346 -19.97 -16.93 -6.82
CA ASN A 346 -21.25 -16.84 -7.51
C ASN A 346 -21.19 -15.89 -8.73
N GLY A 347 -20.91 -16.42 -9.93
CA GLY A 347 -21.13 -15.70 -11.19
C GLY A 347 -20.17 -14.53 -11.49
N SER A 348 -20.26 -14.00 -12.70
CA SER A 348 -19.48 -12.84 -13.13
C SER A 348 -19.73 -11.67 -12.16
N VAL A 349 -18.70 -11.17 -11.48
CA VAL A 349 -18.76 -9.91 -10.70
C VAL A 349 -19.44 -8.88 -11.60
N ALA A 350 -20.56 -8.28 -11.19
CA ALA A 350 -21.14 -7.19 -11.97
C ALA A 350 -20.23 -5.96 -11.80
N ILE A 351 -19.83 -5.32 -12.90
CA ILE A 351 -19.12 -4.03 -12.78
C ILE A 351 -20.16 -3.04 -12.24
N PRO A 352 -19.90 -2.36 -11.10
CA PRO A 352 -20.77 -1.28 -10.62
C PRO A 352 -21.03 -0.27 -11.75
N GLU A 353 -22.27 0.20 -11.86
CA GLU A 353 -22.68 1.12 -12.92
C GLU A 353 -21.81 2.38 -12.91
N GLU A 354 -21.42 2.86 -11.73
CA GLU A 354 -20.56 4.03 -11.53
C GLU A 354 -19.16 3.84 -12.13
N ILE A 355 -18.58 2.64 -12.01
CA ILE A 355 -17.27 2.35 -12.62
C ILE A 355 -17.42 2.23 -14.13
N LYS A 356 -18.51 1.63 -14.60
CA LYS A 356 -18.79 1.53 -16.02
C LYS A 356 -18.93 2.92 -16.63
N GLU A 357 -19.70 3.82 -16.01
CA GLU A 357 -19.82 5.22 -16.41
C GLU A 357 -18.47 5.94 -16.39
N TRP A 358 -17.62 5.69 -15.38
CA TRP A 358 -16.29 6.27 -15.34
C TRP A 358 -15.38 5.74 -16.47
N ILE A 359 -15.39 4.43 -16.72
CA ILE A 359 -14.67 3.83 -17.86
C ILE A 359 -15.19 4.44 -19.18
N ASP A 360 -16.51 4.51 -19.37
CA ASP A 360 -17.14 5.08 -20.55
C ASP A 360 -16.78 6.57 -20.72
N SER A 361 -16.67 7.32 -19.62
CA SER A 361 -16.19 8.72 -19.62
C SER A 361 -14.73 8.82 -20.02
N ILE A 362 -13.88 7.86 -19.64
CA ILE A 362 -12.48 7.80 -20.11
C ILE A 362 -12.49 7.52 -21.62
N TRP A 363 -13.33 6.63 -22.12
CA TRP A 363 -13.46 6.37 -23.56
C TRP A 363 -13.97 7.56 -24.36
N ALA A 364 -14.87 8.35 -23.77
CA ALA A 364 -15.48 9.52 -24.42
C ALA A 364 -14.56 10.75 -24.47
N ALA A 365 -13.47 10.77 -23.71
CA ALA A 365 -12.58 11.93 -23.68
C ALA A 365 -11.70 12.04 -24.93
N ASP A 366 -11.73 13.20 -25.59
CA ASP A 366 -10.99 13.46 -26.83
C ASP A 366 -9.47 13.50 -26.62
N ASP A 367 -9.00 14.05 -25.50
CA ASP A 367 -7.57 14.19 -25.19
C ASP A 367 -7.00 12.92 -24.56
N GLU A 368 -5.94 12.39 -25.16
CA GLU A 368 -5.25 11.20 -24.67
C GLU A 368 -4.57 11.42 -23.30
N ASN A 369 -4.09 12.63 -23.00
CA ASN A 369 -3.51 12.91 -21.69
C ASN A 369 -4.58 12.92 -20.61
N HIS A 370 -5.74 13.52 -20.90
CA HIS A 370 -6.88 13.47 -20.00
C HIS A 370 -7.36 12.04 -19.73
N ARG A 371 -7.38 11.18 -20.77
CA ARG A 371 -7.66 9.75 -20.63
C ARG A 371 -6.65 9.03 -19.76
N LEU A 372 -5.36 9.32 -19.94
CA LEU A 372 -4.28 8.78 -19.12
C LEU A 372 -4.43 9.19 -17.65
N ASP A 373 -4.66 10.48 -17.38
CA ASP A 373 -4.79 11.00 -16.00
C ASP A 373 -6.00 10.38 -15.31
N SER A 374 -7.13 10.29 -16.01
CA SER A 374 -8.35 9.65 -15.50
C SER A 374 -8.17 8.14 -15.25
N PHE A 375 -7.46 7.44 -16.15
CA PHE A 375 -7.10 6.03 -15.96
C PHE A 375 -6.21 5.83 -14.71
N LEU A 376 -5.17 6.63 -14.57
CA LEU A 376 -4.26 6.56 -13.42
C LEU A 376 -4.98 6.92 -12.11
N HIS A 377 -5.91 7.88 -12.17
CA HIS A 377 -6.75 8.26 -11.04
C HIS A 377 -7.66 7.11 -10.60
N LEU A 378 -8.32 6.43 -11.54
CA LEU A 378 -9.14 5.24 -11.27
C LEU A 378 -8.32 4.11 -10.65
N VAL A 379 -7.18 3.74 -11.26
CA VAL A 379 -6.29 2.70 -10.75
C VAL A 379 -5.83 3.02 -9.32
N LYS A 380 -5.46 4.28 -9.07
CA LYS A 380 -5.05 4.74 -7.74
C LYS A 380 -6.18 4.68 -6.72
N GLY A 381 -7.39 5.09 -7.09
CA GLY A 381 -8.58 4.99 -6.25
C GLY A 381 -8.88 3.55 -5.83
N LEU A 382 -8.87 2.62 -6.78
CA LEU A 382 -9.07 1.19 -6.51
C LEU A 382 -8.00 0.63 -5.57
N ILE A 383 -6.73 1.00 -5.76
CA ILE A 383 -5.64 0.56 -4.88
C ILE A 383 -5.79 1.15 -3.48
N PHE A 384 -6.22 2.40 -3.35
CA PHE A 384 -6.52 2.99 -2.04
C PHE A 384 -7.64 2.25 -1.32
N VAL A 385 -8.70 1.84 -2.01
CA VAL A 385 -9.76 1.04 -1.39
C VAL A 385 -9.21 -0.32 -0.91
N VAL A 386 -8.44 -1.01 -1.75
CA VAL A 386 -7.84 -2.31 -1.38
C VAL A 386 -6.90 -2.18 -0.18
N THR A 387 -6.07 -1.14 -0.17
CA THR A 387 -5.12 -0.90 0.94
C THR A 387 -5.83 -0.47 2.22
N ASP A 388 -6.87 0.37 2.15
CA ASP A 388 -7.67 0.74 3.32
C ASP A 388 -8.47 -0.47 3.86
N LEU A 389 -8.95 -1.37 2.99
CA LEU A 389 -9.57 -2.63 3.42
C LEU A 389 -8.59 -3.52 4.19
N LEU A 390 -7.33 -3.58 3.77
CA LEU A 390 -6.26 -4.35 4.44
C LEU A 390 -5.78 -3.74 5.75
N SER A 391 -6.02 -2.45 6.00
CA SER A 391 -5.43 -1.76 7.13
C SER A 391 -5.74 -2.42 8.49
N PRO A 392 -4.82 -2.40 9.46
CA PRO A 392 -5.11 -2.93 10.79
C PRO A 392 -6.26 -2.18 11.46
N HIS A 393 -6.49 -0.91 11.11
CA HIS A 393 -7.67 -0.17 11.58
C HIS A 393 -8.99 -0.79 11.10
N THR A 394 -9.05 -1.45 9.95
CA THR A 394 -10.26 -2.16 9.49
C THR A 394 -10.34 -3.57 10.08
N LEU A 395 -9.21 -4.22 10.35
CA LEU A 395 -9.15 -5.58 10.87
C LEU A 395 -9.25 -5.66 12.42
N GLU A 396 -8.56 -4.79 13.16
CA GLU A 396 -8.49 -4.76 14.63
C GLU A 396 -9.68 -4.05 15.29
N LYS A 397 -10.43 -3.19 14.58
CA LYS A 397 -11.60 -2.47 15.11
C LYS A 397 -12.75 -3.36 15.60
N THR A 398 -12.61 -4.69 15.50
CA THR A 398 -13.62 -5.65 15.94
C THR A 398 -13.34 -6.31 17.29
N GLY A 399 -12.42 -5.75 18.08
CA GLY A 399 -12.12 -6.23 19.42
C GLY A 399 -11.29 -7.51 19.38
N GLY A 400 -10.39 -7.68 20.35
CA GLY A 400 -9.36 -8.73 20.39
C GLY A 400 -9.85 -10.20 20.39
N ASP A 401 -11.13 -10.46 20.14
CA ASP A 401 -11.71 -11.79 19.93
C ASP A 401 -12.51 -11.81 18.61
N GLY A 402 -11.84 -12.17 17.50
CA GLY A 402 -12.42 -13.01 16.44
C GLY A 402 -13.72 -12.58 15.72
N LEU A 403 -14.16 -11.31 15.73
CA LEU A 403 -15.43 -10.94 15.09
C LEU A 403 -15.39 -10.93 13.55
N LEU A 404 -14.20 -10.84 12.96
CA LEU A 404 -13.98 -10.99 11.51
C LEU A 404 -13.01 -12.14 11.24
N ALA A 405 -13.51 -13.38 11.20
CA ALA A 405 -12.84 -14.47 10.49
C ALA A 405 -12.95 -14.23 8.97
N ALA A 406 -12.44 -13.10 8.49
CA ALA A 406 -12.43 -12.75 7.08
C ALA A 406 -11.33 -13.54 6.37
N SER A 407 -11.67 -14.18 5.26
CA SER A 407 -10.69 -14.83 4.41
C SER A 407 -10.18 -13.84 3.37
N VAL A 408 -8.87 -13.76 3.23
CA VAL A 408 -8.20 -12.97 2.20
C VAL A 408 -7.67 -13.93 1.14
N ASP A 409 -8.05 -13.74 -0.12
CA ASP A 409 -7.45 -14.48 -1.23
C ASP A 409 -6.08 -13.89 -1.60
N LEU A 410 -5.08 -14.24 -0.80
CA LEU A 410 -3.70 -13.78 -0.94
C LEU A 410 -3.09 -14.08 -2.32
N PRO A 411 -3.30 -15.26 -2.93
CA PRO A 411 -2.85 -15.51 -4.30
C PRO A 411 -3.32 -14.46 -5.30
N SER A 412 -4.59 -14.06 -5.27
CA SER A 412 -5.16 -13.07 -6.17
C SER A 412 -4.60 -11.66 -5.91
N LEU A 413 -4.44 -11.27 -4.64
CA LEU A 413 -3.82 -9.98 -4.28
C LEU A 413 -2.35 -9.90 -4.72
N LEU A 414 -1.58 -10.98 -4.53
CA LEU A 414 -0.19 -11.05 -4.97
C LEU A 414 -0.10 -11.01 -6.50
N SER A 415 -1.01 -11.68 -7.21
CA SER A 415 -1.10 -11.59 -8.67
C SER A 415 -1.44 -10.17 -9.13
N ALA A 416 -2.34 -9.46 -8.44
CA ALA A 416 -2.65 -8.07 -8.75
C ALA A 416 -1.41 -7.16 -8.55
N ALA A 417 -0.68 -7.31 -7.44
CA ALA A 417 0.56 -6.57 -7.20
C ALA A 417 1.63 -6.89 -8.28
N GLU A 418 1.78 -8.16 -8.63
CA GLU A 418 2.70 -8.63 -9.68
C GLU A 418 2.34 -8.07 -11.05
N ASN A 419 1.05 -8.01 -11.40
CA ASN A 419 0.55 -7.40 -12.63
C ASN A 419 0.87 -5.89 -12.69
N LEU A 420 0.67 -5.15 -11.60
CA LEU A 420 1.02 -3.73 -11.52
C LEU A 420 2.54 -3.51 -11.66
N LEU A 421 3.35 -4.37 -11.05
CA LEU A 421 4.81 -4.28 -11.08
C LEU A 421 5.41 -4.69 -12.44
N SER A 422 4.76 -5.60 -13.15
CA SER A 422 5.14 -6.07 -14.49
C SER A 422 4.54 -5.23 -15.62
N PHE A 423 3.51 -4.41 -15.35
CA PHE A 423 2.85 -3.53 -16.32
C PHE A 423 3.83 -2.76 -17.21
N PRO A 424 4.92 -2.16 -16.69
CA PRO A 424 5.85 -1.45 -17.55
C PRO A 424 6.58 -2.31 -18.59
N VAL A 425 6.91 -3.56 -18.24
CA VAL A 425 7.55 -4.49 -19.17
C VAL A 425 6.58 -4.85 -20.29
N SER A 426 5.31 -5.05 -19.94
CA SER A 426 4.21 -5.26 -20.90
C SER A 426 4.00 -4.05 -21.81
N ALA A 427 4.01 -2.84 -21.25
CA ALA A 427 3.90 -1.58 -22.01
C ALA A 427 5.07 -1.41 -22.98
N GLU A 428 6.30 -1.61 -22.53
CA GLU A 428 7.50 -1.54 -23.37
C GLU A 428 7.41 -2.57 -24.51
N SER A 429 7.02 -3.81 -24.20
CA SER A 429 6.81 -4.86 -25.20
C SER A 429 5.78 -4.43 -26.25
N ALA A 430 4.62 -3.93 -25.83
CA ALA A 430 3.57 -3.44 -26.73
C ALA A 430 4.08 -2.29 -27.62
N TYR A 431 4.82 -1.33 -27.05
CA TYR A 431 5.41 -0.21 -27.79
C TYR A 431 6.41 -0.67 -28.86
N PHE A 432 7.23 -1.67 -28.53
CA PHE A 432 8.30 -2.16 -29.36
C PHE A 432 7.87 -3.14 -30.45
N THR A 433 6.79 -3.90 -30.22
CA THR A 433 6.15 -4.75 -31.22
C THR A 433 5.31 -3.92 -32.19
N THR A 434 4.74 -2.80 -31.73
CA THR A 434 3.96 -1.89 -32.56
C THR A 434 4.83 -1.13 -33.58
N LYS A 435 4.38 -1.12 -34.85
CA LYS A 435 5.02 -0.35 -35.93
C LYS A 435 5.07 1.13 -35.57
N LYS A 436 6.18 1.82 -35.87
CA LYS A 436 6.42 3.22 -35.45
C LYS A 436 5.26 4.19 -35.72
N ARG A 437 4.57 4.04 -36.87
CA ARG A 437 3.41 4.86 -37.25
C ARG A 437 2.18 4.66 -36.36
N LEU A 438 1.98 3.45 -35.82
CA LEU A 438 0.82 3.06 -35.02
C LEU A 438 1.03 3.28 -33.51
N ARG A 439 2.22 3.73 -33.08
CA ARG A 439 2.54 3.85 -31.64
C ARG A 439 1.76 4.95 -30.92
N ARG A 440 1.20 5.89 -31.69
CA ARG A 440 0.35 6.99 -31.20
C ARG A 440 -1.13 6.71 -31.44
N GLU A 441 -1.46 5.60 -32.09
CA GLU A 441 -2.83 5.15 -32.24
C GLU A 441 -3.19 4.30 -31.01
N SER A 442 -4.45 4.36 -30.59
CA SER A 442 -4.95 3.53 -29.50
C SER A 442 -4.78 2.05 -29.83
N ILE A 443 -4.49 1.24 -28.82
CA ILE A 443 -4.37 -0.21 -28.99
C ILE A 443 -5.72 -0.80 -29.41
N GLU A 444 -5.71 -1.88 -30.19
CA GLU A 444 -6.94 -2.61 -30.52
C GLU A 444 -7.67 -3.03 -29.23
N ASN A 445 -8.93 -2.61 -29.09
CA ASN A 445 -9.75 -2.77 -27.87
C ASN A 445 -9.26 -2.01 -26.62
N GLY A 446 -8.26 -1.12 -26.76
CA GLY A 446 -7.76 -0.27 -25.68
C GLY A 446 -8.02 1.21 -25.93
N CYS A 447 -8.01 1.99 -24.85
CA CYS A 447 -8.27 3.43 -24.93
C CYS A 447 -6.99 4.24 -25.18
N LEU A 448 -5.84 3.76 -24.66
CA LEU A 448 -4.56 4.48 -24.68
C LEU A 448 -3.62 3.93 -25.74
N SER A 449 -2.79 4.79 -26.34
CA SER A 449 -1.75 4.36 -27.27
C SER A 449 -0.56 3.70 -26.55
N PRO A 450 0.19 2.81 -27.22
CA PRO A 450 1.41 2.26 -26.66
C PRO A 450 2.41 3.33 -26.20
N SER A 451 2.44 4.49 -26.87
CA SER A 451 3.35 5.59 -26.50
C SER A 451 2.99 6.21 -25.15
N VAL A 452 1.70 6.44 -24.89
CA VAL A 452 1.24 7.05 -23.63
C VAL A 452 1.34 6.05 -22.48
N LEU A 453 1.12 4.77 -22.75
CA LEU A 453 1.29 3.71 -21.74
C LEU A 453 2.74 3.59 -21.25
N VAL A 454 3.72 3.63 -22.15
CA VAL A 454 5.16 3.63 -21.76
C VAL A 454 5.58 5.00 -21.21
N TYR A 455 5.12 6.06 -21.87
CA TYR A 455 5.17 7.50 -21.56
C TYR A 455 4.88 7.88 -20.13
N GLY A 456 3.58 7.84 -19.83
CA GLY A 456 3.00 8.43 -18.64
C GLY A 456 2.49 7.40 -17.65
N ALA A 457 2.02 6.23 -18.10
CA ALA A 457 1.42 5.25 -17.20
C ALA A 457 2.44 4.36 -16.48
N ALA A 458 3.43 3.82 -17.21
CA ALA A 458 4.28 2.73 -16.74
C ALA A 458 4.90 2.96 -15.34
N ASN A 459 5.62 4.07 -15.17
CA ASN A 459 6.28 4.34 -13.88
C ASN A 459 5.27 4.55 -12.75
N GLN A 460 4.14 5.22 -13.02
CA GLN A 460 3.12 5.50 -12.01
C GLN A 460 2.42 4.21 -11.57
N VAL A 461 2.00 3.37 -12.51
CA VAL A 461 1.38 2.06 -12.23
C VAL A 461 2.33 1.17 -11.43
N LYS A 462 3.62 1.16 -11.76
CA LYS A 462 4.62 0.40 -10.99
C LYS A 462 4.80 0.92 -9.56
N ILE A 463 4.79 2.24 -9.35
CA ILE A 463 4.82 2.83 -8.00
C ILE A 463 3.59 2.42 -7.20
N LEU A 464 2.41 2.41 -7.82
CA LEU A 464 1.18 1.94 -7.18
C LEU A 464 1.24 0.43 -6.86
N GLY A 465 1.87 -0.37 -7.72
CA GLY A 465 2.15 -1.79 -7.44
C GLY A 465 3.07 -1.98 -6.23
N HIS A 466 4.08 -1.13 -6.08
CA HIS A 466 4.91 -1.10 -4.87
C HIS A 466 4.12 -0.69 -3.64
N GLU A 467 3.26 0.31 -3.75
CA GLU A 467 2.40 0.74 -2.64
C GLU A 467 1.47 -0.39 -2.17
N LEU A 468 0.83 -1.12 -3.09
CA LEU A 468 0.01 -2.28 -2.74
C LEU A 468 0.83 -3.38 -2.04
N LEU A 469 1.99 -3.75 -2.61
CA LEU A 469 2.86 -4.76 -2.03
C LEU A 469 3.37 -4.37 -0.64
N ASP A 470 3.71 -3.09 -0.48
CA ASP A 470 4.16 -2.50 0.78
C ASP A 470 3.10 -2.57 1.87
N HIS A 471 1.82 -2.33 1.55
CA HIS A 471 0.70 -2.44 2.49
C HIS A 471 0.43 -3.91 2.83
N LEU A 472 0.41 -4.81 1.84
CA LEU A 472 0.27 -6.25 2.10
C LEU A 472 1.27 -6.74 3.16
N GLN A 473 2.55 -6.39 3.01
CA GLN A 473 3.60 -6.79 3.96
C GLN A 473 3.45 -6.15 5.35
N THR A 474 2.99 -4.89 5.41
CA THR A 474 2.90 -4.14 6.67
C THR A 474 1.67 -4.55 7.47
N ASP A 475 0.53 -4.70 6.80
CA ASP A 475 -0.78 -4.82 7.45
C ASP A 475 -1.16 -6.27 7.76
N LEU A 476 -0.78 -7.24 6.91
CA LEU A 476 -1.04 -8.66 7.17
C LEU A 476 0.02 -9.31 8.07
N GLY A 477 1.20 -8.70 8.16
CA GLY A 477 2.32 -9.19 8.96
C GLY A 477 2.97 -10.47 8.43
N SER A 478 4.04 -10.87 9.12
CA SER A 478 4.88 -12.00 8.69
C SER A 478 4.23 -13.36 8.88
N SER A 479 3.41 -13.55 9.92
CA SER A 479 2.77 -14.83 10.23
C SER A 479 1.81 -15.30 9.14
N VAL A 480 1.03 -14.38 8.58
CA VAL A 480 0.06 -14.67 7.50
C VAL A 480 0.76 -14.88 6.17
N LEU A 481 1.81 -14.09 5.89
CA LEU A 481 2.49 -14.09 4.59
C LEU A 481 3.64 -15.08 4.46
N LEU A 482 4.09 -15.71 5.56
CA LEU A 482 5.22 -16.64 5.55
C LEU A 482 5.11 -17.75 4.48
N PRO A 483 3.93 -18.38 4.25
CA PRO A 483 3.78 -19.38 3.18
C PRO A 483 4.06 -18.83 1.77
N TYR A 484 3.91 -17.52 1.58
CA TYR A 484 4.12 -16.82 0.32
C TYR A 484 5.45 -16.06 0.25
N ALA A 485 6.30 -16.14 1.29
CA ALA A 485 7.54 -15.38 1.38
C ALA A 485 8.44 -15.57 0.15
N LYS A 486 8.57 -16.80 -0.36
CA LYS A 486 9.33 -17.09 -1.59
C LYS A 486 8.79 -16.37 -2.82
N ARG A 487 7.46 -16.33 -2.99
CA ARG A 487 6.81 -15.60 -4.11
C ARG A 487 7.00 -14.10 -3.95
N ILE A 488 6.89 -13.57 -2.74
CA ILE A 488 7.15 -12.14 -2.47
C ILE A 488 8.62 -11.79 -2.74
N ALA A 489 9.56 -12.67 -2.37
CA ALA A 489 10.99 -12.51 -2.68
C ALA A 489 11.24 -12.47 -4.20
N GLN A 490 10.53 -13.31 -4.96
CA GLN A 490 10.58 -13.31 -6.43
C GLN A 490 10.02 -12.03 -7.03
N ILE A 491 8.86 -11.56 -6.56
CA ILE A 491 8.22 -10.32 -7.02
C ILE A 491 9.13 -9.12 -6.73
N THR A 492 9.68 -9.03 -5.51
CA THR A 492 10.59 -7.94 -5.12
C THR A 492 11.89 -7.96 -5.91
N TYR A 493 12.52 -9.12 -6.08
CA TYR A 493 13.70 -9.29 -6.94
C TYR A 493 13.40 -8.91 -8.39
N GLY A 494 12.30 -9.42 -8.96
CA GLY A 494 11.87 -9.10 -10.32
C GLY A 494 11.61 -7.60 -10.50
N SER A 495 11.04 -6.93 -9.51
CA SER A 495 10.85 -5.48 -9.57
C SER A 495 12.16 -4.69 -9.50
N LEU A 496 13.09 -5.09 -8.62
CA LEU A 496 14.44 -4.55 -8.55
C LEU A 496 15.16 -4.70 -9.88
N LEU A 497 15.17 -5.92 -10.44
CA LEU A 497 15.83 -6.19 -11.71
C LEU A 497 15.16 -5.43 -12.86
N THR A 498 13.84 -5.33 -12.93
CA THR A 498 13.19 -4.59 -14.02
C THR A 498 13.44 -3.09 -13.95
N ALA A 499 13.63 -2.51 -12.76
CA ALA A 499 14.01 -1.11 -12.57
C ALA A 499 15.49 -0.82 -12.84
N SER A 500 16.33 -1.85 -13.02
CA SER A 500 17.78 -1.65 -13.08
C SER A 500 18.30 -1.21 -14.44
N SER A 501 19.41 -0.44 -14.42
CA SER A 501 20.09 0.00 -15.63
C SER A 501 20.53 -1.18 -16.48
N GLY A 502 20.61 -0.99 -17.80
CA GLY A 502 21.15 -2.01 -18.71
C GLY A 502 22.59 -2.40 -18.33
N ALA A 503 23.40 -1.42 -17.93
CA ALA A 503 24.75 -1.66 -17.45
C ALA A 503 24.76 -2.57 -16.21
N LEU A 504 23.90 -2.31 -15.21
CA LEU A 504 23.79 -3.16 -14.02
C LEU A 504 23.35 -4.58 -14.36
N LYS A 505 22.37 -4.74 -15.26
CA LYS A 505 21.93 -6.07 -15.71
C LYS A 505 23.07 -6.85 -16.36
N ASN A 506 23.85 -6.19 -17.22
CA ASN A 506 24.99 -6.83 -17.90
C ASN A 506 26.09 -7.26 -16.92
N VAL A 507 26.33 -6.48 -15.86
CA VAL A 507 27.30 -6.82 -14.82
C VAL A 507 26.83 -8.01 -13.97
N LEU A 508 25.54 -8.07 -13.62
CA LEU A 508 25.00 -9.12 -12.76
C LEU A 508 24.67 -10.42 -13.51
N GLU A 509 24.22 -10.34 -14.77
CA GLU A 509 23.80 -11.47 -15.58
C GLU A 509 24.45 -11.45 -16.99
N PRO A 510 25.79 -11.60 -17.08
CA PRO A 510 26.52 -11.46 -18.36
C PRO A 510 26.10 -12.51 -19.40
N VAL A 511 25.65 -13.69 -18.99
CA VAL A 511 25.31 -14.81 -19.88
C VAL A 511 23.96 -14.61 -20.60
N ASN A 512 23.05 -13.84 -20.02
CA ASN A 512 21.74 -13.54 -20.63
C ASN A 512 21.80 -12.44 -21.69
N SER A 513 22.94 -11.75 -21.81
CA SER A 513 23.18 -10.71 -22.83
C SER A 513 23.15 -11.26 -24.27
N ALA A 514 23.39 -12.57 -24.46
CA ALA A 514 23.40 -13.21 -25.76
C ALA A 514 22.00 -13.49 -26.35
N PHE A 515 20.94 -13.51 -25.53
CA PHE A 515 19.62 -14.00 -25.94
C PHE A 515 18.47 -12.96 -25.94
N GLY A 516 18.67 -11.67 -25.65
CA GLY A 516 17.49 -10.79 -25.60
C GLY A 516 17.57 -9.27 -25.53
N ASP A 517 18.72 -8.59 -25.49
CA ASP A 517 18.75 -7.12 -25.46
C ASP A 517 19.15 -6.50 -26.81
N ASN A 518 18.22 -6.61 -27.75
CA ASN A 518 18.16 -5.83 -28.97
C ASN A 518 18.19 -4.33 -28.66
N LYS A 519 19.31 -3.61 -28.89
CA LYS A 519 19.43 -2.22 -29.43
C LYS A 519 18.45 -1.11 -28.97
N ARG A 520 17.62 -1.31 -27.96
CA ARG A 520 16.41 -0.52 -27.70
C ARG A 520 16.48 -0.05 -26.25
N ARG A 521 16.59 1.26 -26.07
CA ARG A 521 16.52 1.92 -24.76
C ARG A 521 15.26 1.49 -24.03
N ARG A 522 15.41 0.85 -22.87
CA ARG A 522 14.30 0.53 -21.96
C ARG A 522 14.06 1.75 -21.06
N TRP A 523 12.80 2.13 -20.92
CA TRP A 523 12.37 3.39 -20.31
C TRP A 523 12.31 3.28 -18.79
N LEU A 524 11.95 2.10 -18.26
CA LEU A 524 11.97 1.80 -16.84
C LEU A 524 13.32 2.04 -16.16
N GLN A 525 14.40 1.87 -16.92
CA GLN A 525 15.76 1.98 -16.44
C GLN A 525 16.12 3.42 -16.06
N SER A 526 15.32 4.40 -16.48
CA SER A 526 15.55 5.82 -16.21
C SER A 526 14.97 6.32 -14.88
N SER A 527 13.93 5.68 -14.34
CA SER A 527 13.21 6.29 -13.22
C SER A 527 13.87 6.01 -11.87
N ILE A 528 14.40 7.05 -11.23
CA ILE A 528 14.95 6.97 -9.87
C ILE A 528 13.86 6.66 -8.84
N LEU A 529 12.64 7.19 -9.05
CA LEU A 529 11.52 6.94 -8.15
C LEU A 529 11.13 5.46 -8.12
N THR A 530 11.09 4.78 -9.27
CA THR A 530 10.77 3.34 -9.32
C THR A 530 11.90 2.50 -8.71
N ARG A 531 13.17 2.86 -8.94
CA ARG A 531 14.32 2.22 -8.26
C ARG A 531 14.19 2.37 -6.73
N THR A 532 13.92 3.58 -6.25
CA THR A 532 13.76 3.87 -4.81
C THR A 532 12.60 3.08 -4.21
N ALA A 533 11.45 3.03 -4.89
CA ALA A 533 10.30 2.23 -4.48
C ALA A 533 10.63 0.73 -4.43
N SER A 534 11.36 0.21 -5.43
CA SER A 534 11.77 -1.20 -5.46
C SER A 534 12.72 -1.59 -4.33
N VAL A 535 13.69 -0.74 -3.99
CA VAL A 535 14.57 -0.93 -2.84
C VAL A 535 13.78 -0.86 -1.54
N LYS A 536 12.81 0.06 -1.43
CA LYS A 536 11.94 0.19 -0.26
C LYS A 536 11.08 -1.06 -0.04
N SER A 537 10.46 -1.61 -1.09
CA SER A 537 9.68 -2.85 -0.97
C SER A 537 10.55 -4.06 -0.63
N PHE A 538 11.78 -4.11 -1.14
CA PHE A 538 12.75 -5.14 -0.74
C PHE A 538 13.18 -4.98 0.73
N LEU A 539 13.44 -3.76 1.19
CA LEU A 539 13.70 -3.47 2.59
C LEU A 539 12.54 -3.94 3.48
N LYS A 540 11.28 -3.66 3.10
CA LYS A 540 10.11 -4.16 3.85
C LYS A 540 10.05 -5.68 3.87
N TYR A 541 10.36 -6.35 2.76
CA TYR A 541 10.43 -7.80 2.72
C TYR A 541 11.46 -8.32 3.73
N VAL A 542 12.66 -7.75 3.76
CA VAL A 542 13.72 -8.12 4.71
C VAL A 542 13.30 -7.87 6.16
N LEU A 543 12.63 -6.76 6.45
CA LEU A 543 12.13 -6.47 7.80
C LEU A 543 11.00 -7.42 8.22
N THR A 544 10.22 -7.94 7.26
CA THR A 544 9.06 -8.80 7.53
C THR A 544 9.48 -10.28 7.67
N PHE A 545 10.33 -10.77 6.78
CA PHE A 545 10.67 -12.19 6.70
C PHE A 545 12.12 -12.52 7.09
N GLY A 546 12.98 -11.52 7.24
CA GLY A 546 14.42 -11.71 7.42
C GLY A 546 15.13 -12.12 6.13
N CYS A 547 16.31 -12.70 6.27
CA CYS A 547 17.02 -13.33 5.15
C CYS A 547 16.90 -14.86 5.24
N GLU A 548 16.64 -15.51 4.12
CA GLU A 548 16.56 -16.97 4.05
C GLU A 548 17.91 -17.60 4.44
N ALA A 549 17.92 -18.38 5.52
CA ALA A 549 19.06 -19.23 5.84
C ALA A 549 19.20 -20.28 4.75
N LYS A 550 20.39 -20.39 4.14
CA LYS A 550 20.71 -21.54 3.28
C LYS A 550 20.68 -22.80 4.15
N VAL A 551 19.54 -23.48 4.20
CA VAL A 551 19.48 -24.85 4.71
C VAL A 551 20.43 -25.62 3.82
N LYS A 552 21.54 -26.10 4.38
CA LYS A 552 22.44 -27.04 3.72
C LYS A 552 21.62 -28.30 3.48
N GLN A 553 20.85 -28.32 2.39
CA GLN A 553 20.18 -29.51 1.91
C GLN A 553 21.30 -30.53 1.70
N SER A 554 21.22 -31.62 2.47
CA SER A 554 22.31 -32.56 2.68
C SER A 554 22.94 -32.95 1.34
N GLN A 555 24.27 -32.86 1.30
CA GLN A 555 25.15 -33.25 0.20
C GLN A 555 25.03 -34.74 -0.14
N LEU A 556 23.90 -35.16 -0.70
CA LEU A 556 23.73 -36.49 -1.30
C LEU A 556 23.36 -36.29 -2.76
N ALA A 557 24.24 -36.81 -3.62
CA ALA A 557 24.26 -36.79 -5.09
C ALA A 557 24.72 -35.46 -5.72
N GLY A 558 26.04 -35.41 -6.00
CA GLY A 558 26.66 -34.35 -6.78
C GLY A 558 26.28 -34.44 -8.25
N ILE A 559 25.61 -33.40 -8.76
CA ILE A 559 25.61 -33.01 -10.17
C ILE A 559 25.64 -31.47 -10.23
N SER A 560 26.74 -30.96 -10.79
CA SER A 560 27.00 -29.62 -11.36
C SER A 560 26.57 -28.34 -10.61
N CYS A 561 27.59 -27.56 -10.25
CA CYS A 561 27.57 -26.18 -9.80
C CYS A 561 26.77 -25.19 -10.69
N SER A 562 26.29 -24.13 -10.02
CA SER A 562 25.68 -22.89 -10.52
C SER A 562 24.15 -22.91 -10.67
N ARG A 563 23.40 -22.58 -9.59
CA ARG A 563 22.19 -21.73 -9.69
C ARG A 563 21.45 -21.40 -8.38
N ASP A 564 21.81 -21.97 -7.23
CA ASP A 564 21.04 -21.72 -5.99
C ASP A 564 21.53 -20.50 -5.19
N VAL A 565 21.67 -19.35 -5.86
CA VAL A 565 21.74 -18.04 -5.16
C VAL A 565 20.32 -17.64 -4.79
N SER A 566 20.05 -17.44 -3.49
CA SER A 566 18.73 -17.04 -2.99
C SER A 566 18.28 -15.70 -3.58
N TYR A 567 16.97 -15.50 -3.73
CA TYR A 567 16.42 -14.24 -4.24
C TYR A 567 16.85 -13.03 -3.38
N THR A 568 17.00 -13.23 -2.08
CA THR A 568 17.50 -12.21 -1.14
C THR A 568 18.93 -11.81 -1.47
N GLU A 569 19.83 -12.78 -1.69
CA GLU A 569 21.22 -12.50 -2.03
C GLU A 569 21.34 -11.80 -3.39
N ARG A 570 20.56 -12.23 -4.40
CA ARG A 570 20.51 -11.53 -5.70
C ARG A 570 19.96 -10.10 -5.56
N SER A 571 18.97 -9.89 -4.71
CA SER A 571 18.40 -8.55 -4.43
C SER A 571 19.41 -7.64 -3.72
N ILE A 572 20.25 -8.19 -2.84
CA ILE A 572 21.38 -7.47 -2.23
C ILE A 572 22.37 -7.04 -3.32
N LEU A 573 22.74 -7.94 -4.25
CA LEU A 573 23.65 -7.60 -5.35
C LEU A 573 23.11 -6.48 -6.24
N VAL A 574 21.81 -6.50 -6.56
CA VAL A 574 21.15 -5.39 -7.31
C VAL A 574 21.18 -4.09 -6.51
N THR A 575 20.90 -4.14 -5.21
CA THR A 575 20.91 -2.96 -4.33
C THR A 575 22.31 -2.35 -4.19
N VAL A 576 23.33 -3.20 -4.05
CA VAL A 576 24.74 -2.80 -4.10
C VAL A 576 25.06 -2.16 -5.45
N GLY A 577 24.62 -2.78 -6.54
CA GLY A 577 24.79 -2.25 -7.89
C GLY A 577 24.21 -0.85 -8.06
N TYR A 578 23.01 -0.58 -7.53
CA TYR A 578 22.44 0.77 -7.53
C TYR A 578 23.30 1.77 -6.78
N LEU A 579 23.78 1.40 -5.59
CA LEU A 579 24.63 2.27 -4.79
C LEU A 579 25.93 2.61 -5.53
N VAL A 580 26.60 1.60 -6.09
CA VAL A 580 27.84 1.78 -6.87
C VAL A 580 27.60 2.61 -8.14
N GLU A 581 26.50 2.35 -8.85
CA GLU A 581 26.13 3.10 -10.06
C GLU A 581 25.94 4.59 -9.74
N GLN A 582 25.24 4.93 -8.65
CA GLN A 582 24.99 6.32 -8.25
C GLN A 582 26.23 7.03 -7.71
N LEU A 583 27.12 6.31 -7.01
CA LEU A 583 28.40 6.86 -6.53
C LEU A 583 29.39 7.16 -7.66
N ASN A 584 29.21 6.51 -8.83
CA ASN A 584 30.13 6.62 -9.97
C ASN A 584 29.60 7.49 -11.10
N MET A 585 28.43 8.13 -10.96
CA MET A 585 27.99 9.11 -11.95
C MET A 585 28.89 10.35 -11.88
N GLY A 586 29.90 10.39 -12.75
CA GLY A 586 30.72 11.57 -13.03
C GLY A 586 29.87 12.69 -13.66
N ASP A 587 30.46 13.89 -13.74
CA ASP A 587 29.83 15.20 -14.02
C ASP A 587 28.50 15.19 -14.80
N ALA A 588 27.62 16.12 -14.40
CA ALA A 588 26.22 16.33 -14.81
C ALA A 588 25.92 16.44 -16.33
N SER A 589 26.91 16.26 -17.20
CA SER A 589 26.80 16.35 -18.66
C SER A 589 26.25 15.11 -19.35
N ASP A 590 26.08 13.98 -18.65
CA ASP A 590 25.45 12.80 -19.27
C ASP A 590 23.95 13.07 -19.51
N PRO A 591 23.46 13.15 -20.77
CA PRO A 591 22.05 13.38 -21.06
C PRO A 591 21.13 12.27 -20.53
N ASP A 592 21.70 11.12 -20.15
CA ASP A 592 21.00 10.00 -19.52
C ASP A 592 21.08 10.07 -17.97
N ASN A 593 21.40 11.23 -17.38
CA ASN A 593 21.46 11.43 -15.92
C ASN A 593 20.08 11.71 -15.32
N TRP A 594 19.24 10.69 -15.26
CA TRP A 594 17.84 10.79 -14.87
C TRP A 594 17.65 11.15 -13.38
N GLY A 595 16.64 11.97 -13.08
CA GLY A 595 16.24 12.35 -11.72
C GLY A 595 16.99 13.56 -11.13
N SER A 596 16.29 14.27 -10.26
CA SER A 596 16.82 15.39 -9.46
C SER A 596 17.90 14.93 -8.49
N LEU A 597 18.76 15.86 -8.05
CA LEU A 597 19.77 15.56 -7.03
C LEU A 597 19.15 15.03 -5.74
N THR A 598 17.97 15.54 -5.35
CA THR A 598 17.22 15.07 -4.18
C THR A 598 16.79 13.61 -4.33
N GLU A 599 16.23 13.23 -5.47
CA GLU A 599 15.83 11.84 -5.73
C GLU A 599 17.03 10.89 -5.75
N LYS A 600 18.17 11.33 -6.29
CA LYS A 600 19.43 10.56 -6.25
C LYS A 600 19.91 10.33 -4.82
N ASN A 601 19.89 11.39 -4.01
CA ASN A 601 20.27 11.30 -2.60
C ASN A 601 19.33 10.34 -1.84
N ASP A 602 18.03 10.38 -2.12
CA ASP A 602 17.04 9.49 -1.52
C ASP A 602 17.25 8.03 -1.93
N LEU A 603 17.57 7.75 -3.20
CA LEU A 603 17.92 6.41 -3.66
C LEU A 603 19.17 5.89 -2.94
N VAL A 604 20.23 6.68 -2.88
CA VAL A 604 21.49 6.31 -2.22
C VAL A 604 21.28 6.04 -0.73
N ALA A 605 20.57 6.92 -0.03
CA ALA A 605 20.24 6.73 1.37
C ALA A 605 19.37 5.48 1.59
N MET A 606 18.38 5.25 0.71
CA MET A 606 17.52 4.06 0.77
C MET A 606 18.29 2.77 0.50
N CYS A 607 19.22 2.75 -0.47
CA CYS A 607 20.12 1.62 -0.72
C CYS A 607 20.99 1.32 0.49
N ALA A 608 21.65 2.33 1.08
CA ALA A 608 22.49 2.15 2.26
C ALA A 608 21.68 1.64 3.46
N ARG A 609 20.50 2.20 3.70
CA ARG A 609 19.57 1.73 4.75
C ARG A 609 19.07 0.32 4.50
N CYS A 610 18.75 -0.03 3.26
CA CYS A 610 18.34 -1.37 2.89
C CYS A 610 19.45 -2.38 3.16
N LEU A 611 20.67 -2.09 2.72
CA LEU A 611 21.83 -2.96 2.96
C LEU A 611 22.12 -3.12 4.46
N SER A 612 22.05 -2.03 5.23
CA SER A 612 22.18 -2.06 6.70
C SER A 612 21.22 -3.09 7.31
N ARG A 613 19.94 -3.04 6.92
CA ARG A 613 18.94 -3.98 7.43
C ARG A 613 19.12 -5.40 6.92
N CYS A 614 19.59 -5.59 5.69
CA CYS A 614 19.98 -6.93 5.21
C CYS A 614 21.10 -7.53 6.05
N LEU A 615 22.12 -6.73 6.40
CA LEU A 615 23.22 -7.18 7.25
C LEU A 615 22.73 -7.54 8.65
N VAL A 616 21.94 -6.67 9.28
CA VAL A 616 21.39 -6.94 10.62
C VAL A 616 20.47 -8.16 10.63
N ALA A 617 19.63 -8.33 9.59
CA ALA A 617 18.67 -9.43 9.53
C ALA A 617 19.29 -10.78 9.13
N GLY A 618 20.44 -10.79 8.45
CA GLY A 618 20.96 -12.02 7.86
C GLY A 618 22.41 -12.03 7.45
N GLY A 619 23.26 -11.18 8.02
CA GLY A 619 24.69 -11.13 7.69
C GLY A 619 25.39 -12.48 7.85
N ASP A 620 25.01 -13.28 8.84
CA ASP A 620 25.50 -14.65 9.07
C ASP A 620 25.16 -15.64 7.94
N TYR A 621 24.14 -15.34 7.11
CA TYR A 621 23.66 -16.20 6.03
C TYR A 621 24.18 -15.81 4.65
N LEU A 622 24.88 -14.67 4.53
CA LEU A 622 25.45 -14.21 3.27
C LEU A 622 26.65 -15.04 2.86
N THR A 623 26.97 -15.08 1.57
CA THR A 623 28.23 -15.70 1.14
C THR A 623 29.44 -14.80 1.46
N VAL A 624 30.62 -15.39 1.50
CA VAL A 624 31.87 -14.65 1.72
C VAL A 624 32.11 -13.67 0.56
N GLU A 625 31.75 -14.05 -0.66
CA GLU A 625 31.83 -13.17 -1.83
C GLU A 625 30.94 -11.94 -1.69
N THR A 626 29.67 -12.14 -1.31
CA THR A 626 28.72 -11.04 -1.07
C THR A 626 29.21 -10.13 0.07
N ARG A 627 29.76 -10.70 1.14
CA ARG A 627 30.40 -9.93 2.22
C ARG A 627 31.52 -9.04 1.67
N LEU A 628 32.47 -9.60 0.94
CA LEU A 628 33.63 -8.85 0.46
C LEU A 628 33.24 -7.71 -0.46
N LEU A 629 32.22 -7.94 -1.28
CA LEU A 629 31.63 -6.90 -2.11
C LEU A 629 31.01 -5.79 -1.25
N VAL A 630 30.20 -6.13 -0.25
CA VAL A 630 29.57 -5.15 0.65
C VAL A 630 30.62 -4.35 1.42
N ASP A 631 31.64 -5.01 2.01
CA ASP A 631 32.74 -4.34 2.72
C ASP A 631 33.46 -3.34 1.79
N SER A 632 33.78 -3.75 0.56
CA SER A 632 34.44 -2.89 -0.44
C SER A 632 33.59 -1.68 -0.82
N VAL A 633 32.27 -1.86 -0.95
CA VAL A 633 31.32 -0.79 -1.27
C VAL A 633 31.14 0.17 -0.10
N ILE A 634 31.15 -0.32 1.14
CA ILE A 634 31.12 0.53 2.33
C ILE A 634 32.35 1.44 2.37
N VAL A 635 33.55 0.89 2.12
CA VAL A 635 34.78 1.69 2.04
C VAL A 635 34.66 2.76 0.95
N ALA A 636 34.09 2.42 -0.21
CA ALA A 636 33.83 3.40 -1.27
C ALA A 636 32.83 4.50 -0.83
N CYS A 637 31.77 4.15 -0.09
CA CYS A 637 30.79 5.09 0.46
C CYS A 637 31.43 6.05 1.47
N LEU A 638 32.22 5.51 2.41
CA LEU A 638 32.93 6.26 3.43
C LEU A 638 33.98 7.22 2.82
N SER A 639 34.70 6.75 1.81
CA SER A 639 35.63 7.57 1.02
C SER A 639 34.89 8.68 0.27
N ALA A 640 33.76 8.37 -0.38
CA ALA A 640 32.94 9.36 -1.08
C ALA A 640 32.41 10.46 -0.16
N ALA A 641 32.01 10.12 1.07
CA ALA A 641 31.47 11.08 2.03
C ALA A 641 32.52 11.99 2.69
N THR A 642 33.80 11.61 2.63
CA THR A 642 34.93 12.43 3.10
C THR A 642 35.68 13.15 1.97
N ALA A 643 35.47 12.73 0.71
CA ALA A 643 36.05 13.39 -0.44
C ALA A 643 35.56 14.86 -0.54
N THR A 644 36.52 15.78 -0.56
CA THR A 644 36.34 17.20 -0.93
C THR A 644 35.58 17.32 -2.26
N PRO A 645 34.86 18.44 -2.55
CA PRO A 645 33.47 18.53 -3.06
C PRO A 645 33.17 17.97 -4.48
N LYS A 646 33.88 16.94 -4.94
CA LYS A 646 33.80 16.37 -6.28
C LYS A 646 32.52 15.57 -6.53
N LEU A 647 31.82 15.11 -5.49
CA LEU A 647 30.60 14.32 -5.62
C LEU A 647 29.44 14.95 -4.82
N PRO A 648 28.57 15.75 -5.45
CA PRO A 648 27.46 16.44 -4.78
C PRO A 648 26.51 15.50 -4.02
N ILE A 649 26.33 14.28 -4.51
CA ILE A 649 25.44 13.27 -3.92
C ILE A 649 25.89 12.88 -2.50
N ALA A 650 27.20 12.73 -2.29
CA ALA A 650 27.77 12.30 -1.01
C ALA A 650 27.90 13.45 0.02
N GLN A 651 27.55 14.68 -0.35
CA GLN A 651 27.60 15.83 0.55
C GLN A 651 26.32 16.00 1.38
N SER A 652 25.21 15.37 0.98
CA SER A 652 23.95 15.47 1.74
C SER A 652 24.06 14.82 3.11
N SER A 653 23.61 15.50 4.16
CA SER A 653 23.77 15.00 5.53
C SER A 653 23.06 13.68 5.79
N HIS A 654 21.85 13.49 5.25
CA HIS A 654 21.13 12.21 5.38
C HIS A 654 21.84 11.04 4.68
N VAL A 655 22.58 11.30 3.59
CA VAL A 655 23.38 10.30 2.89
C VAL A 655 24.60 9.92 3.74
N LYS A 656 25.33 10.91 4.28
CA LYS A 656 26.46 10.67 5.19
C LYS A 656 26.04 9.85 6.41
N VAL A 657 24.93 10.22 7.06
CA VAL A 657 24.36 9.45 8.18
C VAL A 657 24.04 8.01 7.75
N SER A 658 23.43 7.82 6.59
CA SER A 658 23.10 6.47 6.08
C SER A 658 24.34 5.61 5.80
N PHE A 659 25.45 6.22 5.36
CA PHE A 659 26.72 5.51 5.18
C PHE A 659 27.38 5.12 6.50
N LEU A 660 27.35 6.02 7.49
CA LEU A 660 27.82 5.70 8.84
C LEU A 660 27.00 4.57 9.46
N ASP A 661 25.68 4.59 9.29
CA ASP A 661 24.77 3.54 9.76
C ASP A 661 25.09 2.18 9.15
N LEU A 662 25.23 2.14 7.82
CA LEU A 662 25.63 0.94 7.10
C LEU A 662 26.96 0.39 7.59
N ALA A 663 27.95 1.27 7.79
CA ALA A 663 29.28 0.86 8.25
C ALA A 663 29.27 0.37 9.70
N ILE A 664 28.49 1.01 10.60
CA ILE A 664 28.28 0.53 11.97
C ILE A 664 27.71 -0.89 11.95
N ASP A 665 26.65 -1.11 11.17
CA ASP A 665 25.97 -2.40 11.13
C ASP A 665 26.89 -3.49 10.57
N ALA A 666 27.62 -3.22 9.49
CA ALA A 666 28.61 -4.15 8.93
C ALA A 666 29.77 -4.47 9.90
N ALA A 667 30.20 -3.51 10.72
CA ALA A 667 31.21 -3.72 11.75
C ALA A 667 30.69 -4.52 12.95
N SER A 668 29.40 -4.40 13.24
CA SER A 668 28.76 -4.97 14.43
C SER A 668 28.20 -6.38 14.21
N VAL A 669 27.80 -6.69 12.98
CA VAL A 669 27.16 -7.95 12.62
C VAL A 669 28.21 -9.09 12.52
N PRO A 670 27.95 -10.26 13.13
CA PRO A 670 28.75 -11.45 12.88
C PRO A 670 28.56 -11.89 11.42
N TRP A 671 29.65 -12.35 10.83
CA TRP A 671 29.66 -12.87 9.46
C TRP A 671 29.73 -14.40 9.51
N PRO A 672 29.50 -15.13 8.40
CA PRO A 672 29.41 -16.59 8.40
C PRO A 672 30.66 -17.32 8.94
N ASN A 673 31.82 -16.66 8.86
CA ASN A 673 33.10 -17.14 9.38
C ASN A 673 33.38 -16.71 10.84
N GLY A 674 32.41 -16.09 11.52
CA GLY A 674 32.53 -15.52 12.86
C GLY A 674 33.48 -14.31 12.98
N ALA A 675 34.02 -13.81 11.86
CA ALA A 675 34.96 -12.69 11.87
C ALA A 675 34.25 -11.37 11.63
N ARG A 676 34.56 -10.33 12.41
CA ARG A 676 34.09 -8.95 12.16
C ARG A 676 34.60 -8.43 10.82
N SER A 677 33.91 -7.42 10.28
CA SER A 677 34.36 -6.71 9.08
C SER A 677 35.70 -6.00 9.32
N SER A 678 36.54 -5.93 8.28
CA SER A 678 37.83 -5.21 8.31
C SER A 678 37.67 -3.70 8.24
N ILE A 679 36.47 -3.20 7.94
CA ILE A 679 36.18 -1.76 7.75
C ILE A 679 36.30 -0.94 9.03
N VAL A 680 36.46 -1.55 10.21
CA VAL A 680 36.48 -0.85 11.51
C VAL A 680 37.55 0.25 11.54
N HIS A 681 38.69 0.03 10.90
CA HIS A 681 39.76 1.03 10.84
C HIS A 681 39.36 2.24 9.97
N ASP A 682 38.83 2.00 8.78
CA ASP A 682 38.37 3.05 7.86
C ASP A 682 37.20 3.83 8.46
N LEU A 683 36.27 3.13 9.10
CA LEU A 683 35.12 3.70 9.79
C LEU A 683 35.57 4.65 10.92
N ASN A 684 36.57 4.24 11.72
CA ASN A 684 37.11 5.07 12.78
C ASN A 684 37.76 6.35 12.22
N ALA A 685 38.58 6.22 11.18
CA ALA A 685 39.24 7.35 10.53
C ALA A 685 38.22 8.35 9.94
N VAL A 686 37.19 7.86 9.26
CA VAL A 686 36.13 8.69 8.68
C VAL A 686 35.28 9.36 9.74
N ALA A 687 34.95 8.66 10.83
CA ALA A 687 34.21 9.24 11.95
C ALA A 687 34.97 10.39 12.62
N TYR A 688 36.30 10.29 12.78
CA TYR A 688 37.11 11.40 13.27
C TYR A 688 37.06 12.64 12.37
N MET A 689 37.03 12.45 11.04
CA MET A 689 36.87 13.55 10.09
C MET A 689 35.48 14.18 10.18
N MET A 690 34.44 13.35 10.23
CA MET A 690 33.03 13.78 10.27
C MET A 690 32.59 14.36 11.62
N LEU A 691 33.34 14.15 12.69
CA LEU A 691 33.10 14.79 13.98
C LEU A 691 33.08 16.33 13.87
N ARG A 692 33.79 16.87 12.88
CA ARG A 692 33.85 18.32 12.58
C ARG A 692 32.93 18.75 11.43
N ASP A 693 32.00 17.90 11.00
CA ASP A 693 31.02 18.27 9.98
C ASP A 693 30.13 19.43 10.48
N SER A 694 29.71 20.30 9.56
CA SER A 694 28.84 21.44 9.88
C SER A 694 27.43 21.02 10.28
N ASP A 695 26.97 19.84 9.84
CA ASP A 695 25.68 19.30 10.22
C ASP A 695 25.78 18.53 11.55
N GLU A 696 25.02 18.98 12.55
CA GLU A 696 24.97 18.40 13.89
C GLU A 696 24.57 16.92 13.87
N THR A 697 23.69 16.51 12.95
CA THR A 697 23.24 15.11 12.85
C THR A 697 24.38 14.21 12.40
N VAL A 698 25.22 14.67 11.49
CA VAL A 698 26.41 13.95 11.00
C VAL A 698 27.46 13.87 12.10
N SER A 699 27.76 14.99 12.76
CA SER A 699 28.73 15.06 13.86
C SER A 699 28.33 14.18 15.04
N SER A 700 27.07 14.24 15.47
CA SER A 700 26.51 13.38 16.53
C SER A 700 26.60 11.90 16.16
N ARG A 701 26.28 11.54 14.91
CA ARG A 701 26.38 10.16 14.46
C ARG A 701 27.82 9.68 14.38
N ALA A 702 28.74 10.50 13.91
CA ALA A 702 30.18 10.21 13.91
C ALA A 702 30.72 10.00 15.32
N TYR A 703 30.28 10.80 16.30
CA TYR A 703 30.64 10.57 17.70
C TYR A 703 30.15 9.21 18.22
N LEU A 704 28.94 8.79 17.88
CA LEU A 704 28.44 7.45 18.22
C LEU A 704 29.29 6.35 17.58
N VAL A 705 29.67 6.51 16.30
CA VAL A 705 30.55 5.57 15.60
C VAL A 705 31.86 5.39 16.37
N LEU A 706 32.51 6.48 16.79
CA LEU A 706 33.75 6.43 17.56
C LEU A 706 33.57 5.63 18.85
N ARG A 707 32.47 5.84 19.58
CA ARG A 707 32.15 5.08 20.81
C ARG A 707 31.97 3.58 20.54
N ILE A 708 31.34 3.22 19.42
CA ILE A 708 31.17 1.83 19.01
C ILE A 708 32.53 1.21 18.66
N CYS A 709 33.36 1.90 17.87
CA CYS A 709 34.72 1.47 17.53
C CYS A 709 35.59 1.28 18.78
N ASP A 710 35.53 2.20 19.75
CA ASP A 710 36.24 2.09 21.04
C ASP A 710 35.80 0.83 21.80
N SER A 711 34.50 0.52 21.80
CA SER A 711 33.96 -0.67 22.46
C SER A 711 34.45 -1.98 21.83
N PHE A 712 34.81 -1.96 20.54
CA PHE A 712 35.39 -3.11 19.86
C PHE A 712 36.86 -3.33 20.22
N GLY A 713 37.63 -2.26 20.39
CA GLY A 713 39.04 -2.33 20.79
C GLY A 713 39.24 -2.55 22.28
N THR A 714 38.32 -2.05 23.11
CA THR A 714 38.37 -2.13 24.57
C THR A 714 37.04 -2.67 25.12
N PRO A 715 36.76 -3.97 24.99
CA PRO A 715 35.54 -4.55 25.51
C PRO A 715 35.49 -4.36 27.04
N ARG A 716 34.42 -3.72 27.52
CA ARG A 716 34.24 -3.43 28.97
C ARG A 716 33.97 -4.67 29.81
N ALA A 717 33.59 -5.77 29.17
CA ALA A 717 33.43 -7.07 29.80
C ALA A 717 34.59 -8.00 29.40
N PRO A 718 35.11 -8.83 30.32
CA PRO A 718 36.11 -9.84 29.97
C PRO A 718 35.54 -10.80 28.92
N ALA A 719 36.35 -11.19 27.94
CA ALA A 719 35.94 -12.12 26.91
C ALA A 719 35.62 -13.49 27.53
N ILE A 720 34.38 -13.96 27.37
CA ILE A 720 33.93 -15.25 27.90
C ILE A 720 34.56 -16.42 27.12
N ALA A 721 34.89 -16.21 25.84
CA ALA A 721 35.55 -17.19 25.00
C ALA A 721 36.54 -16.50 24.05
N VAL A 722 37.72 -17.10 23.87
CA VAL A 722 38.71 -16.69 22.87
C VAL A 722 38.57 -17.61 21.66
N VAL A 723 37.92 -17.13 20.60
CA VAL A 723 37.84 -17.85 19.33
C VAL A 723 39.18 -17.73 18.61
N ARG A 724 39.95 -18.83 18.56
CA ARG A 724 41.17 -18.90 17.75
C ARG A 724 40.79 -19.09 16.28
N ARG A 725 41.11 -18.10 15.46
CA ARG A 725 40.82 -18.09 14.02
C ARG A 725 41.90 -18.87 13.26
N SER A 726 41.52 -19.48 12.15
CA SER A 726 42.46 -19.86 11.08
C SER A 726 43.02 -18.57 10.47
N GLU A 727 44.34 -18.39 10.50
CA GLU A 727 45.07 -17.18 10.13
C GLU A 727 45.11 -16.92 8.62
N GLN A 728 43.96 -16.88 7.94
CA GLN A 728 43.89 -16.24 6.63
C GLN A 728 43.30 -14.85 6.81
N PRO A 729 44.12 -13.79 6.82
CA PRO A 729 43.61 -12.43 6.76
C PRO A 729 42.90 -12.26 5.41
N ILE A 730 41.57 -12.31 5.44
CA ILE A 730 40.75 -11.86 4.33
C ILE A 730 40.85 -10.34 4.35
N GLN A 731 41.85 -9.77 3.69
CA GLN A 731 41.90 -8.33 3.45
C GLN A 731 40.72 -7.98 2.54
N SER A 732 39.96 -6.97 2.93
CA SER A 732 38.95 -6.37 2.06
C SER A 732 39.67 -5.71 0.91
N ASP A 733 39.80 -6.43 -0.21
CA ASP A 733 40.33 -5.87 -1.43
C ASP A 733 39.38 -4.76 -1.91
N THR A 734 39.84 -3.50 -1.85
CA THR A 734 39.21 -2.36 -2.54
C THR A 734 39.08 -2.59 -4.05
N SER A 735 39.73 -3.64 -4.57
CA SER A 735 39.65 -4.06 -5.96
C SER A 735 38.27 -4.54 -6.38
N THR A 736 37.42 -5.11 -5.50
CA THR A 736 36.12 -5.69 -5.93
C THR A 736 35.09 -4.64 -6.31
N ALA A 737 34.87 -3.61 -5.48
CA ALA A 737 34.01 -2.48 -5.84
C ALA A 737 34.58 -1.70 -7.04
N SER A 738 35.91 -1.58 -7.12
CA SER A 738 36.60 -0.94 -8.26
C SER A 738 36.43 -1.73 -9.56
N ARG A 739 36.49 -3.07 -9.52
CA ARG A 739 36.19 -3.95 -10.66
C ARG A 739 34.75 -3.86 -11.09
N MET A 740 33.81 -3.79 -10.15
CA MET A 740 32.39 -3.60 -10.46
C MET A 740 32.19 -2.25 -11.16
N LYS A 741 32.83 -1.19 -10.66
CA LYS A 741 32.89 0.14 -11.28
C LYS A 741 33.45 0.09 -12.70
N GLU A 742 34.62 -0.53 -12.90
CA GLU A 742 35.23 -0.71 -14.22
C GLU A 742 34.28 -1.45 -15.17
N SER A 743 33.64 -2.52 -14.68
CA SER A 743 32.67 -3.30 -15.45
C SER A 743 31.44 -2.48 -15.85
N PHE A 744 31.00 -1.53 -15.03
CA PHE A 744 29.92 -0.60 -15.39
C PHE A 744 30.35 0.34 -16.52
N GLU A 745 31.54 0.91 -16.42
CA GLU A 745 32.06 1.81 -17.46
C GLU A 745 32.26 1.05 -18.77
N ASP A 746 32.83 -0.15 -18.73
CA ASP A 746 32.95 -1.03 -19.90
C ASP A 746 31.57 -1.37 -20.48
N ALA A 747 30.60 -1.71 -19.64
CA ALA A 747 29.23 -1.99 -20.09
C ALA A 747 28.57 -0.75 -20.72
N ARG A 748 28.78 0.45 -20.17
CA ARG A 748 28.29 1.72 -20.74
C ARG A 748 28.91 2.02 -22.09
N VAL A 749 30.23 1.90 -22.20
CA VAL A 749 30.96 2.09 -23.47
C VAL A 749 30.44 1.11 -24.51
N ASN A 750 30.32 -0.17 -24.17
CA ASN A 750 29.78 -1.20 -25.06
C ASN A 750 28.34 -0.87 -25.54
N ILE A 751 27.46 -0.42 -24.63
CA ILE A 751 26.10 0.00 -24.98
C ILE A 751 26.13 1.21 -25.92
N GLN A 752 26.93 2.23 -25.63
CA GLN A 752 27.05 3.44 -26.45
C GLN A 752 27.62 3.13 -27.85
N GLU A 753 28.62 2.25 -27.95
CA GLU A 753 29.17 1.81 -29.22
C GLU A 753 28.13 1.04 -30.05
N GLN A 754 27.38 0.13 -29.42
CA GLN A 754 26.27 -0.57 -30.07
C GLN A 754 25.17 0.40 -30.56
N GLU A 755 24.85 1.44 -29.78
CA GLU A 755 23.91 2.49 -30.22
C GLU A 755 24.45 3.26 -31.43
N LYS A 756 25.72 3.68 -31.41
CA LYS A 756 26.37 4.39 -32.53
C LYS A 756 26.39 3.55 -33.81
N VAL A 757 26.73 2.26 -33.71
CA VAL A 757 26.71 1.33 -34.85
C VAL A 757 25.28 1.15 -35.39
N SER A 758 24.29 1.12 -34.51
CA SER A 758 22.88 0.99 -34.89
C SER A 758 22.34 2.22 -35.62
N ARG A 759 22.71 3.44 -35.18
CA ARG A 759 22.34 4.69 -35.86
C ARG A 759 22.97 4.78 -37.25
N LYS A 760 24.27 4.46 -37.39
CA LYS A 760 24.96 4.44 -38.69
C LYS A 760 24.33 3.49 -39.71
N ARG A 761 23.77 2.36 -39.29
CA ARG A 761 23.06 1.42 -40.18
C ARG A 761 21.69 1.93 -40.67
N VAL A 762 21.04 2.84 -39.93
CA VAL A 762 19.74 3.40 -40.32
C VAL A 762 19.90 4.60 -41.25
N ASP A 763 20.98 5.37 -41.09
CA ASP A 763 21.24 6.57 -41.89
C ASP A 763 22.05 6.30 -43.17
N SER A 764 22.45 5.06 -43.42
CA SER A 764 23.06 4.66 -44.70
C SER A 764 21.94 4.49 -45.74
N PRO A 765 21.82 5.34 -46.78
CA PRO A 765 20.84 5.14 -47.83
C PRO A 765 21.18 3.83 -48.53
N SER A 766 20.20 2.93 -48.63
CA SER A 766 20.26 1.76 -49.49
C SER A 766 20.61 2.24 -50.91
N GLN A 767 21.90 2.21 -51.27
CA GLN A 767 22.33 2.48 -52.62
C GLN A 767 21.65 1.45 -53.51
N SER A 768 20.73 1.96 -54.32
CA SER A 768 20.04 1.25 -55.37
C SER A 768 21.08 0.57 -56.26
N ILE A 769 21.20 -0.75 -56.13
CA ILE A 769 21.82 -1.58 -57.16
C ILE A 769 20.82 -1.63 -58.32
N GLN A 770 20.89 -0.63 -59.19
CA GLN A 770 20.28 -0.66 -60.52
C GLN A 770 21.39 -0.83 -61.55
N GLY A 771 21.37 -2.00 -62.21
CA GLY A 771 21.80 -2.15 -63.60
C GLY A 771 23.26 -2.51 -63.85
N HIS A 772 23.54 -3.80 -64.09
CA HIS A 772 23.96 -4.24 -65.44
C HIS A 772 24.00 -5.77 -65.58
N GLN A 773 23.19 -6.24 -66.53
CA GLN A 773 23.46 -7.23 -67.59
C GLN A 773 24.26 -8.51 -67.23
N LYS A 774 23.68 -9.72 -67.35
CA LYS A 774 23.41 -10.50 -68.58
C LYS A 774 24.50 -11.55 -68.84
N LYS A 775 24.08 -12.81 -68.71
CA LYS A 775 24.53 -14.04 -69.38
C LYS A 775 25.84 -14.74 -68.96
N THR A 776 25.70 -16.07 -69.09
CA THR A 776 26.68 -17.14 -69.34
C THR A 776 27.36 -17.81 -68.14
N LYS A 777 26.73 -18.92 -67.72
CA LYS A 777 27.34 -20.16 -67.25
C LYS A 777 28.44 -20.60 -68.22
N GLU A 778 29.61 -20.95 -67.70
CA GLU A 778 30.32 -22.19 -68.04
C GLU A 778 31.55 -22.40 -67.15
N GLY A 779 31.78 -23.66 -66.75
CA GLY A 779 33.13 -24.20 -66.75
C GLY A 779 33.94 -24.23 -65.45
N ARG A 780 33.84 -25.38 -64.76
CA ARG A 780 34.98 -26.27 -64.47
C ARG A 780 36.04 -25.89 -63.40
N LEU A 781 36.12 -26.82 -62.42
CA LEU A 781 37.25 -27.73 -62.11
C LEU A 781 38.04 -27.56 -60.78
N LEU A 782 38.06 -28.70 -60.05
CA LEU A 782 39.13 -29.31 -59.21
C LEU A 782 39.32 -28.80 -57.77
N LYS A 783 39.01 -29.63 -56.76
CA LYS A 783 39.82 -30.71 -56.11
C LYS A 783 40.87 -30.12 -55.14
N ALA A 784 41.18 -30.69 -53.96
CA ALA A 784 40.67 -31.82 -53.17
C ALA A 784 41.42 -31.83 -51.82
N SER A 785 40.83 -32.53 -50.84
CA SER A 785 41.50 -33.46 -49.91
C SER A 785 42.47 -32.94 -48.83
N SER A 786 42.09 -33.12 -47.56
CA SER A 786 42.65 -34.19 -46.71
C SER A 786 41.93 -34.31 -45.35
N GLN A 787 41.48 -35.53 -45.02
CA GLN A 787 41.13 -36.07 -43.68
C GLN A 787 42.43 -36.51 -42.93
N PRO A 788 42.46 -37.23 -41.76
CA PRO A 788 41.40 -37.91 -40.96
C PRO A 788 41.58 -37.96 -39.39
N ILE A 789 40.78 -38.82 -38.73
CA ILE A 789 40.98 -39.59 -37.45
C ILE A 789 40.30 -38.98 -36.19
N ALA A 790 39.57 -39.64 -35.25
CA ALA A 790 39.27 -41.04 -34.86
C ALA A 790 37.93 -41.06 -34.05
N ARG A 791 37.03 -42.04 -34.25
CA ARG A 791 36.68 -43.25 -33.42
C ARG A 791 36.09 -43.05 -32.01
N SER A 792 34.99 -43.79 -31.80
CA SER A 792 34.07 -43.96 -30.67
C SER A 792 34.65 -44.77 -29.48
N PRO A 793 33.90 -45.07 -28.39
CA PRO A 793 32.84 -46.10 -28.42
C PRO A 793 31.56 -45.79 -27.60
N ASP A 794 30.49 -46.47 -28.02
CA ASP A 794 29.22 -46.67 -27.31
C ASP A 794 29.38 -47.50 -26.04
N VAL A 795 28.55 -47.23 -25.02
CA VAL A 795 28.22 -48.19 -23.95
C VAL A 795 26.71 -48.15 -23.71
N VAL A 796 26.12 -49.33 -23.84
CA VAL A 796 24.72 -49.73 -23.63
C VAL A 796 24.47 -49.98 -22.14
N ILE A 797 23.35 -49.46 -21.59
CA ILE A 797 22.70 -49.96 -20.36
C ILE A 797 21.19 -49.68 -20.53
N ALA A 798 20.38 -50.64 -21.00
CA ALA A 798 19.70 -51.71 -20.25
C ALA A 798 18.66 -51.20 -19.22
N LEU A 799 17.38 -51.29 -19.62
CA LEU A 799 16.19 -51.28 -18.77
C LEU A 799 16.17 -52.57 -17.93
N ASP A 800 15.86 -52.47 -16.64
CA ASP A 800 15.40 -53.63 -15.87
C ASP A 800 14.32 -53.23 -14.86
N MET A 801 13.28 -54.06 -14.80
CA MET A 801 12.11 -53.93 -13.95
C MET A 801 12.09 -55.06 -12.92
N ASN A 802 11.53 -54.75 -11.75
CA ASN A 802 11.07 -55.64 -10.67
C ASN A 802 12.12 -56.43 -9.86
N GLU A 803 12.11 -56.21 -8.53
CA GLU A 803 11.64 -57.27 -7.61
C GLU A 803 11.29 -56.74 -6.21
N LYS A 804 10.24 -57.34 -5.64
CA LYS A 804 9.78 -57.21 -4.25
C LYS A 804 10.64 -58.10 -3.35
N VAL A 805 11.01 -57.62 -2.15
CA VAL A 805 11.24 -58.52 -1.00
C VAL A 805 10.62 -57.94 0.27
N LYS A 806 9.74 -58.74 0.85
CA LYS A 806 9.19 -58.70 2.20
C LYS A 806 10.26 -59.21 3.15
N GLU A 807 10.52 -58.54 4.27
CA GLU A 807 10.93 -59.27 5.47
C GLU A 807 10.47 -58.58 6.75
N LYS A 808 9.91 -59.40 7.64
CA LYS A 808 9.45 -59.09 9.00
C LYS A 808 10.65 -59.06 9.93
N LEU A 809 10.60 -58.22 10.97
CA LEU A 809 11.15 -58.61 12.27
C LEU A 809 10.30 -58.02 13.39
N GLU A 810 9.69 -58.92 14.16
CA GLU A 810 9.14 -58.69 15.50
C GLU A 810 10.30 -58.68 16.50
N THR A 811 10.24 -57.88 17.57
CA THR A 811 10.13 -58.36 18.97
C THR A 811 10.27 -57.23 19.99
N ASP A 812 9.26 -57.18 20.87
CA ASP A 812 9.26 -57.03 22.33
C ASP A 812 9.81 -55.79 23.07
N GLY A 813 8.95 -55.29 23.97
CA GLY A 813 9.30 -54.37 25.05
C GLY A 813 8.10 -53.68 25.72
N SER A 814 7.24 -54.46 26.38
CA SER A 814 6.25 -54.09 27.42
C SER A 814 6.85 -53.22 28.55
N GLU A 815 6.18 -52.36 29.34
CA GLU A 815 4.99 -52.43 30.21
C GLU A 815 4.63 -50.95 30.59
N GLU A 816 3.42 -50.43 30.74
CA GLU A 816 2.19 -50.78 31.49
C GLU A 816 1.89 -49.71 32.59
N ARG A 817 0.59 -49.41 32.75
CA ARG A 817 -0.14 -48.73 33.87
C ARG A 817 -0.46 -47.23 33.71
N SER A 818 -1.68 -46.90 33.22
CA SER A 818 -2.98 -46.80 33.93
C SER A 818 -3.17 -45.42 34.59
N SER A 819 -4.32 -44.74 34.65
CA SER A 819 -5.68 -44.87 34.11
C SER A 819 -6.45 -43.68 34.72
N SER A 820 -7.28 -42.98 33.96
CA SER A 820 -8.66 -42.69 34.38
C SER A 820 -9.43 -41.93 33.30
N LYS A 821 -10.61 -42.48 33.02
CA LYS A 821 -11.67 -41.97 32.14
C LYS A 821 -12.36 -40.78 32.79
N VAL A 822 -12.62 -39.73 32.04
CA VAL A 822 -13.92 -39.02 32.06
C VAL A 822 -14.32 -38.68 30.62
N LYS A 823 -15.54 -39.08 30.26
CA LYS A 823 -16.21 -38.82 28.98
C LYS A 823 -16.81 -37.41 28.99
N SER A 824 -16.60 -36.64 27.93
CA SER A 824 -17.59 -35.68 27.42
C SER A 824 -17.29 -35.45 25.94
N GLY A 825 -18.22 -35.90 25.09
CA GLY A 825 -18.15 -35.66 23.65
C GLY A 825 -18.72 -34.30 23.28
N LEU A 826 -18.08 -33.64 22.32
CA LEU A 826 -18.75 -32.99 21.20
C LEU A 826 -17.72 -32.67 20.11
N GLU A 827 -18.09 -33.15 18.93
CA GLU A 827 -17.45 -33.25 17.62
C GLU A 827 -16.54 -32.09 17.17
N SER A 828 -15.30 -32.46 16.83
CA SER A 828 -14.32 -31.67 16.09
C SER A 828 -14.35 -32.00 14.59
N VAL A 829 -14.60 -30.97 13.78
CA VAL A 829 -13.98 -30.65 12.47
C VAL A 829 -13.41 -31.82 11.66
N LYS A 830 -14.10 -32.18 10.57
CA LYS A 830 -13.53 -32.90 9.42
C LYS A 830 -12.81 -31.90 8.50
N ILE A 831 -11.49 -31.93 8.48
CA ILE A 831 -10.67 -31.38 7.38
C ILE A 831 -10.51 -32.50 6.36
N SER A 832 -11.13 -32.36 5.19
CA SER A 832 -10.90 -33.23 4.05
C SER A 832 -9.66 -32.77 3.29
N ILE A 833 -8.55 -33.49 3.47
CA ILE A 833 -7.37 -33.40 2.61
C ILE A 833 -7.67 -34.27 1.38
N VAL A 834 -7.82 -33.64 0.22
CA VAL A 834 -7.92 -34.33 -1.07
C VAL A 834 -6.50 -34.51 -1.59
N HIS A 835 -6.03 -35.76 -1.63
CA HIS A 835 -4.86 -36.13 -2.42
C HIS A 835 -5.30 -36.34 -3.88
N PRO A 836 -4.54 -35.85 -4.88
CA PRO A 836 -4.76 -36.21 -6.27
C PRO A 836 -4.23 -37.63 -6.51
N ASN A 837 -5.09 -38.50 -7.02
CA ASN A 837 -4.67 -39.77 -7.62
C ASN A 837 -4.23 -39.50 -9.07
N ASP A 838 -3.12 -40.13 -9.43
CA ASP A 838 -2.69 -40.41 -10.78
C ASP A 838 -3.72 -41.31 -11.48
N ASP A 839 -4.13 -40.96 -12.69
CA ASP A 839 -4.62 -41.91 -13.70
C ASP A 839 -4.15 -41.42 -15.07
N GLU A 840 -3.30 -42.22 -15.69
CA GLU A 840 -2.83 -42.14 -17.08
C GLU A 840 -3.98 -42.54 -18.02
N GLU A 841 -4.26 -41.74 -19.04
CA GLU A 841 -4.87 -42.25 -20.29
C GLU A 841 -4.26 -41.55 -21.51
N ASP A 842 -3.53 -42.34 -22.30
CA ASP A 842 -3.08 -42.10 -23.67
C ASP A 842 -4.27 -41.96 -24.62
N ILE A 843 -4.35 -40.89 -25.42
CA ILE A 843 -5.04 -40.92 -26.72
C ILE A 843 -4.30 -40.07 -27.77
N ASP A 844 -4.03 -40.74 -28.89
CA ASP A 844 -3.25 -40.38 -30.06
C ASP A 844 -3.57 -39.06 -30.79
N PHE A 845 -2.52 -38.50 -31.40
CA PHE A 845 -2.57 -37.52 -32.49
C PHE A 845 -3.42 -38.03 -33.68
N PRO A 846 -3.99 -37.09 -34.46
CA PRO A 846 -3.56 -37.09 -35.85
C PRO A 846 -3.34 -35.71 -36.48
N ILE A 847 -2.22 -35.66 -37.22
CA ILE A 847 -2.14 -35.29 -38.65
C ILE A 847 -2.27 -33.81 -39.03
N ILE A 848 -1.12 -33.31 -39.45
CA ILE A 848 -0.88 -32.18 -40.35
C ILE A 848 -1.65 -32.37 -41.66
N VAL A 849 -2.47 -31.39 -42.05
CA VAL A 849 -2.87 -31.19 -43.44
C VAL A 849 -2.52 -29.78 -43.86
N ASP A 850 -1.55 -29.73 -44.76
CA ASP A 850 -1.14 -28.61 -45.59
C ASP A 850 -2.04 -28.58 -46.84
N CYS A 851 -2.58 -27.42 -47.20
CA CYS A 851 -3.11 -27.08 -48.53
C CYS A 851 -3.25 -25.54 -48.64
N GLY A 852 -2.30 -24.88 -49.32
CA GLY A 852 -2.53 -23.58 -49.98
C GLY A 852 -3.48 -23.71 -51.19
N PRO A 853 -3.47 -22.81 -52.21
CA PRO A 853 -2.52 -21.73 -52.49
C PRO A 853 -3.15 -20.40 -53.02
N ASP A 854 -2.24 -19.49 -53.39
CA ASP A 854 -2.42 -18.20 -54.08
C ASP A 854 -3.26 -18.22 -55.38
N LYS A 855 -3.93 -17.09 -55.69
CA LYS A 855 -3.72 -16.19 -56.86
C LYS A 855 -5.00 -15.55 -57.44
N GLU A 856 -4.87 -14.23 -57.65
CA GLU A 856 -5.21 -13.39 -58.83
C GLU A 856 -6.60 -13.45 -59.53
N ASP A 857 -7.01 -12.24 -59.95
CA ASP A 857 -7.94 -11.84 -61.01
C ASP A 857 -9.47 -11.91 -60.78
N THR A 858 -10.05 -10.78 -60.39
CA THR A 858 -11.07 -10.04 -61.18
C THR A 858 -11.28 -8.62 -60.67
#